data_AF-A0AAD4FC37-F1
#
_entry.id   AF-A0AAD4FC37-F1
#
_cell.length_a   1.000
_cell.length_b   1.000
_cell.length_c   1.000
_cell.angle_alpha   90.00
_cell.angle_beta   90.00
_cell.angle_gamma   90.00
#
_symmetry.space_group_name_H-M   'P 1'
#
loop_
_entity.id
_entity.type
_entity.pdbx_description
1 polymer ?
#
loop_
_entity_poly.entity_id
_entity_poly.type
_entity_poly.pdbx_seq_one_letter_code
_entity_poly.pdbx_strand_id
1 'polypeptide(L)'
;MDHLPDIVPHARYLPSGYVVLVSVVAVIVLVTYKLLTRTDIPYIRGIPEIPGALPITGHLTQLGDDHATVCEKWWRQYGNSVFQIRLGNTRAVIVNSFEDCKKILVSNSQGLIDRPKLYTFHGLISSTQGFTIGSSPWDESCRNKRKAASTTLSKGMMKNYYDMFDLESYCILRDLHRDSKSGEVEVSIRPYIQRYALNTTLTLCYGIRMDAVYDDLLREILEVGSAISLLRSASENYQDYVPILRYLPNNEKNRRSKELRERRDKYLNELLDKVREMIKNGTEKPCISAAILKDEETRLTGVEVSSICLSLVSGGFETIPGTLVSCIGSLSTPAGQIFQDRAYAEIRKMYPTDAALKEAWATDFEKENVPYLNAIVKEAGRYYTVSNMSLPRKTMGEVRWGDAVIPKGTMVLINAQAGNHDTDYWGPTAATFGPERWLTSPSSLDALYEPTTHPNPPHLSFGAGSRSCPGALIASKLIYAALFRLLSLYKIEASVTNPPNTDYVDYNAIKSALVAIPRDFGVRLVPRGDGEMVRGVLEAGRDIVSIHWSLLHFTAAVSVYRVTNALSLSTAYLSVFDSHPQLISDTSNMRFRIASGVTVALAALAFGEKLPAPSPKVFGVDPSNAPPQFSPPELDTFKAAPALGGDEFDPGTYADQALWDKYLRKGDHIMCLMEATDQGAGWLEKDTRQPPSAASKWIGDLRAELQKWFWHESQYDKGWECDFEDMGLRTAFQGLGLNSQSKYDDEGNNDCYSLQHYDEFWVEDPNDPYGQTIPIKDQKYKVDGKEYIATSGVYQFAINHDGGLIAKNIESPRHAVLSKMAWGRSANPGELPAIEFASDVFWAYWARDNPNIKNFRVYGAHNVINTDTSLLVARALKNVGSSKLSTWPGNVFNIRSEEFTALIGSPIGATAGHLLAAHKAELGIKRITRVTVVKNEKSPNKKRRLSDDLHIFFSIEDVPSGEVTQPGEQAAAKREVGGMDSRIASVRNWGKNVVRVHTLMA
;
A
#
# COMPACT_ATOMS: atom_id res chain seq x y z
N MET A 1 -44.94 -37.58 -43.15
CA MET A 1 -45.71 -36.33 -42.99
C MET A 1 -47.06 -36.61 -43.65
N ASP A 2 -47.82 -37.58 -43.14
CA ASP A 2 -48.86 -38.28 -43.94
C ASP A 2 -50.19 -38.52 -43.21
N HIS A 3 -50.48 -37.81 -42.11
CA HIS A 3 -51.77 -37.91 -41.38
C HIS A 3 -52.40 -36.55 -41.04
N LEU A 4 -52.18 -35.51 -41.86
CA LEU A 4 -52.71 -34.16 -41.64
C LEU A 4 -53.97 -33.71 -42.45
N PRO A 5 -54.83 -34.54 -43.10
CA PRO A 5 -56.01 -33.99 -43.79
C PRO A 5 -57.34 -33.95 -43.01
N ASP A 6 -57.49 -34.51 -41.80
CA ASP A 6 -58.82 -34.66 -41.17
C ASP A 6 -59.25 -33.58 -40.14
N ILE A 7 -58.44 -32.54 -39.88
CA ILE A 7 -58.77 -31.53 -38.82
C ILE A 7 -59.49 -30.28 -39.38
N VAL A 8 -59.54 -30.11 -40.70
CA VAL A 8 -60.00 -28.85 -41.33
C VAL A 8 -61.54 -28.64 -41.36
N PRO A 9 -62.44 -29.66 -41.40
CA PRO A 9 -63.88 -29.40 -41.51
C PRO A 9 -64.57 -28.93 -40.21
N HIS A 10 -63.98 -29.14 -39.03
CA HIS A 10 -64.61 -28.81 -37.74
C HIS A 10 -64.28 -27.41 -37.20
N ALA A 11 -63.34 -26.68 -37.81
CA ALA A 11 -63.00 -25.32 -37.41
C ALA A 11 -64.08 -24.27 -37.76
N ARG A 12 -65.02 -24.59 -38.66
CA ARG A 12 -66.10 -23.68 -39.10
C ARG A 12 -67.27 -23.54 -38.12
N TYR A 13 -67.34 -24.37 -37.07
CA TYR A 13 -68.43 -24.38 -36.08
C TYR A 13 -67.98 -24.03 -34.66
N LEU A 14 -66.73 -23.62 -34.46
CA LEU A 14 -66.28 -23.13 -33.16
C LEU A 14 -66.98 -21.80 -32.85
N PRO A 15 -67.77 -21.70 -31.76
CA PRO A 15 -68.35 -20.43 -31.35
C PRO A 15 -67.25 -19.38 -31.21
N SER A 16 -67.48 -18.15 -31.68
CA SER A 16 -66.50 -17.05 -31.66
C SER A 16 -65.82 -16.87 -30.28
N GLY A 17 -66.52 -17.18 -29.19
CA GLY A 17 -65.99 -17.20 -27.83
C GLY A 17 -64.82 -18.17 -27.59
N TYR A 18 -64.81 -19.36 -28.23
CA TYR A 18 -63.70 -20.32 -28.10
C TYR A 18 -62.45 -19.85 -28.83
N VAL A 19 -62.61 -19.24 -30.02
CA VAL A 19 -61.48 -18.67 -30.76
C VAL A 19 -60.84 -17.52 -30.00
N VAL A 20 -61.66 -16.65 -29.38
CA VAL A 20 -61.18 -15.57 -28.52
C VAL A 20 -60.47 -16.14 -27.29
N LEU A 21 -61.04 -17.13 -26.60
CA LEU A 21 -60.42 -17.75 -25.42
C LEU A 21 -59.07 -18.40 -25.75
N VAL A 22 -58.98 -19.19 -26.82
CA VAL A 22 -57.73 -19.83 -27.26
C VAL A 22 -56.69 -18.77 -27.62
N SER A 23 -57.09 -17.70 -28.29
CA SER A 23 -56.19 -16.59 -28.64
C SER A 23 -55.68 -15.86 -27.40
N VAL A 24 -56.55 -15.59 -26.41
CA VAL A 24 -56.17 -14.98 -25.13
C VAL A 24 -55.23 -15.88 -24.35
N VAL A 25 -55.51 -17.18 -24.25
CA VAL A 25 -54.62 -18.14 -23.59
C VAL A 25 -53.27 -18.22 -24.30
N ALA A 26 -53.26 -18.28 -25.63
CA ALA A 26 -52.02 -18.30 -26.41
C ALA A 26 -51.20 -17.01 -26.21
N VAL A 27 -51.84 -15.85 -26.16
CA VAL A 27 -51.18 -14.56 -25.85
C VAL A 27 -50.64 -14.57 -24.42
N ILE A 28 -51.40 -15.02 -23.43
CA ILE A 28 -50.95 -15.11 -22.03
C ILE A 28 -49.75 -16.03 -21.92
N VAL A 29 -49.79 -17.21 -22.55
CA VAL A 29 -48.69 -18.18 -22.56
C VAL A 29 -47.46 -17.57 -23.24
N LEU A 30 -47.62 -16.91 -24.39
CA LEU A 30 -46.53 -16.30 -25.13
C LEU A 30 -45.92 -15.10 -24.37
N VAL A 31 -46.74 -14.25 -23.76
CA VAL A 31 -46.30 -13.13 -22.92
C VAL A 31 -45.58 -13.65 -21.68
N THR A 32 -46.15 -14.64 -21.00
CA THR A 32 -45.53 -15.28 -19.83
C THR A 32 -44.20 -15.90 -20.23
N TYR A 33 -44.15 -16.67 -21.31
CA TYR A 33 -42.91 -17.26 -21.82
C TYR A 33 -41.85 -16.18 -22.14
N LYS A 34 -42.23 -15.09 -22.83
CA LYS A 34 -41.31 -13.97 -23.12
C LYS A 34 -40.84 -13.26 -21.85
N LEU A 35 -41.70 -13.09 -20.84
CA LEU A 35 -41.34 -12.48 -19.57
C LEU A 35 -40.37 -13.38 -18.77
N LEU A 36 -40.66 -14.68 -18.70
CA LEU A 36 -39.85 -15.66 -17.97
C LEU A 36 -38.50 -15.97 -18.66
N THR A 37 -38.38 -15.68 -19.94
CA THR A 37 -37.14 -15.90 -20.72
C THR A 37 -36.39 -14.59 -21.02
N ARG A 38 -36.87 -13.46 -20.48
CA ARG A 38 -36.24 -12.15 -20.64
C ARG A 38 -34.88 -12.12 -19.95
N THR A 39 -33.91 -11.55 -20.65
CA THR A 39 -32.55 -11.31 -20.14
C THR A 39 -32.24 -9.81 -20.09
N ASP A 40 -31.27 -9.43 -19.28
CA ASP A 40 -30.73 -8.07 -19.16
C ASP A 40 -30.18 -7.53 -20.48
N ILE A 41 -29.49 -8.39 -21.24
CA ILE A 41 -29.00 -8.13 -22.59
C ILE A 41 -29.82 -8.98 -23.57
N PRO A 42 -30.37 -8.38 -24.65
CA PRO A 42 -31.02 -9.11 -25.72
C PRO A 42 -30.09 -10.12 -26.41
N TYR A 43 -30.67 -11.01 -27.21
CA TYR A 43 -29.90 -11.95 -28.03
C TYR A 43 -28.81 -11.23 -28.86
N ILE A 44 -27.56 -11.67 -28.71
CA ILE A 44 -26.41 -11.08 -29.39
C ILE A 44 -26.30 -11.72 -30.78
N ARG A 45 -26.55 -10.95 -31.84
CA ARG A 45 -26.43 -11.45 -33.21
C ARG A 45 -24.97 -11.78 -33.55
N GLY A 46 -24.78 -12.88 -34.27
CA GLY A 46 -23.44 -13.36 -34.67
C GLY A 46 -22.73 -14.21 -33.62
N ILE A 47 -23.31 -14.42 -32.43
CA ILE A 47 -22.83 -15.38 -31.43
C ILE A 47 -23.91 -16.45 -31.24
N PRO A 48 -23.61 -17.76 -31.42
CA PRO A 48 -24.60 -18.81 -31.26
C PRO A 48 -25.05 -18.93 -29.80
N GLU A 49 -26.34 -19.15 -29.58
CA GLU A 49 -26.88 -19.45 -28.24
C GLU A 49 -27.00 -20.96 -28.06
N ILE A 50 -26.52 -21.49 -26.93
CA ILE A 50 -26.70 -22.90 -26.59
C ILE A 50 -28.21 -23.20 -26.48
N PRO A 51 -28.71 -24.29 -27.09
CA PRO A 51 -30.12 -24.65 -27.01
C PRO A 51 -30.48 -25.20 -25.62
N GLY A 52 -31.78 -25.23 -25.32
CA GLY A 52 -32.31 -25.85 -24.09
C GLY A 52 -32.46 -24.91 -22.90
N ALA A 53 -32.29 -23.60 -23.05
CA ALA A 53 -32.51 -22.63 -21.98
C ALA A 53 -33.92 -22.77 -21.35
N LEU A 54 -33.98 -23.06 -20.05
CA LEU A 54 -35.24 -23.16 -19.31
C LEU A 54 -35.80 -21.77 -18.99
N PRO A 55 -37.14 -21.61 -18.89
CA PRO A 55 -37.72 -20.39 -18.32
C PRO A 55 -37.17 -20.13 -16.91
N ILE A 56 -36.97 -18.87 -16.55
CA ILE A 56 -36.46 -18.39 -15.24
C ILE A 56 -34.98 -18.70 -14.96
N THR A 57 -34.54 -19.95 -15.09
CA THR A 57 -33.18 -20.39 -14.72
C THR A 57 -32.18 -20.37 -15.88
N GLY A 58 -32.66 -20.35 -17.12
CA GLY A 58 -31.80 -20.43 -18.30
C GLY A 58 -31.04 -21.76 -18.35
N HIS A 59 -29.71 -21.68 -18.35
CA HIS A 59 -28.79 -22.82 -18.42
C HIS A 59 -28.18 -23.17 -17.06
N LEU A 60 -28.53 -22.47 -15.98
CA LEU A 60 -27.93 -22.68 -14.65
C LEU A 60 -27.97 -24.16 -14.22
N THR A 61 -29.12 -24.80 -14.39
CA THR A 61 -29.31 -26.22 -14.03
C THR A 61 -28.55 -27.19 -14.92
N GLN A 62 -28.23 -26.79 -16.16
CA GLN A 62 -27.47 -27.63 -17.09
C GLN A 62 -25.96 -27.50 -16.89
N LEU A 63 -25.50 -26.33 -16.43
CA LEU A 63 -24.10 -26.14 -16.03
C LEU A 63 -23.72 -27.05 -14.86
N GLY A 64 -24.63 -27.19 -13.88
CA GLY A 64 -24.40 -27.98 -12.68
C GLY A 64 -23.12 -27.57 -11.93
N ASP A 65 -22.51 -28.53 -11.26
CA ASP A 65 -21.33 -28.28 -10.43
C ASP A 65 -20.04 -28.21 -11.25
N ASP A 66 -19.99 -28.84 -12.43
CA ASP A 66 -18.81 -28.91 -13.31
C ASP A 66 -18.97 -28.04 -14.58
N HIS A 67 -19.30 -26.79 -14.34
CA HIS A 67 -19.66 -25.81 -15.37
C HIS A 67 -18.57 -25.55 -16.41
N ALA A 68 -17.29 -25.61 -16.04
CA ALA A 68 -16.17 -25.46 -16.98
C ALA A 68 -16.13 -26.62 -17.99
N THR A 69 -16.20 -27.86 -17.51
CA THR A 69 -16.22 -29.07 -18.36
C THR A 69 -17.49 -29.13 -19.21
N VAL A 70 -18.64 -28.71 -18.66
CA VAL A 70 -19.89 -28.62 -19.45
C VAL A 70 -19.77 -27.61 -20.59
N CYS A 71 -19.19 -26.44 -20.34
CA CYS A 71 -18.98 -25.44 -21.40
C CYS A 71 -18.02 -25.93 -22.49
N GLU A 72 -16.97 -26.68 -22.12
CA GLU A 72 -16.09 -27.33 -23.08
C GLU A 72 -16.84 -28.38 -23.92
N LYS A 73 -17.66 -29.22 -23.29
CA LYS A 73 -18.50 -30.20 -23.98
C LYS A 73 -19.44 -29.53 -24.97
N TRP A 74 -20.07 -28.43 -24.59
CA TRP A 74 -20.92 -27.65 -25.50
C TRP A 74 -20.13 -27.08 -26.66
N TRP A 75 -18.94 -26.52 -26.43
CA TRP A 75 -18.08 -26.10 -27.53
C TRP A 75 -17.82 -27.25 -28.51
N ARG A 76 -17.33 -28.40 -28.01
CA ARG A 76 -17.00 -29.55 -28.88
C ARG A 76 -18.22 -30.12 -29.58
N GLN A 77 -19.39 -30.14 -28.94
CA GLN A 77 -20.64 -30.62 -29.52
C GLN A 77 -21.20 -29.68 -30.60
N TYR A 78 -21.19 -28.37 -30.37
CA TYR A 78 -21.80 -27.38 -31.27
C TYR A 78 -20.79 -26.72 -32.23
N GLY A 79 -19.51 -27.06 -32.15
CA GLY A 79 -18.46 -26.59 -33.06
C GLY A 79 -18.11 -25.10 -32.95
N ASN A 80 -18.48 -24.43 -31.85
CA ASN A 80 -18.25 -23.00 -31.65
C ASN A 80 -17.59 -22.74 -30.29
N SER A 81 -16.35 -22.24 -30.30
CA SER A 81 -15.55 -21.95 -29.09
C SER A 81 -16.06 -20.75 -28.30
N VAL A 82 -16.80 -19.87 -28.98
CA VAL A 82 -17.45 -18.69 -28.42
C VAL A 82 -18.95 -18.80 -28.63
N PHE A 83 -19.70 -18.78 -27.53
CA PHE A 83 -21.16 -18.89 -27.55
C PHE A 83 -21.78 -18.07 -26.43
N GLN A 84 -23.09 -17.83 -26.51
CA GLN A 84 -23.85 -17.14 -25.47
C GLN A 84 -24.80 -18.10 -24.74
N ILE A 85 -24.99 -17.84 -23.45
CA ILE A 85 -25.92 -18.57 -22.58
C ILE A 85 -26.75 -17.58 -21.75
N ARG A 86 -27.79 -18.12 -21.13
CA ARG A 86 -28.63 -17.43 -20.13
C ARG A 86 -28.33 -17.99 -18.76
N LEU A 87 -27.85 -17.15 -17.85
CA LEU A 87 -27.77 -17.42 -16.41
C LEU A 87 -28.97 -16.72 -15.78
N GLY A 88 -30.07 -17.44 -15.60
CA GLY A 88 -31.35 -16.85 -15.20
C GLY A 88 -31.76 -15.66 -16.07
N ASN A 89 -31.87 -14.47 -15.48
CA ASN A 89 -32.17 -13.22 -16.17
C ASN A 89 -30.93 -12.50 -16.77
N THR A 90 -29.74 -13.09 -16.70
CA THR A 90 -28.49 -12.50 -17.17
C THR A 90 -27.97 -13.25 -18.40
N ARG A 91 -27.64 -12.53 -19.48
CA ARG A 91 -26.99 -13.12 -20.65
C ARG A 91 -25.48 -13.02 -20.55
N ALA A 92 -24.81 -14.14 -20.76
CA ALA A 92 -23.35 -14.24 -20.70
C ALA A 92 -22.77 -14.81 -21.99
N VAL A 93 -21.57 -14.34 -22.38
CA VAL A 93 -20.76 -14.92 -23.45
C VAL A 93 -19.67 -15.78 -22.82
N ILE A 94 -19.52 -17.02 -23.29
CA ILE A 94 -18.49 -17.97 -22.88
C ILE A 94 -17.44 -18.07 -23.97
N VAL A 95 -16.16 -18.13 -23.59
CA VAL A 95 -15.01 -18.28 -24.50
C VAL A 95 -14.16 -19.44 -24.00
N ASN A 96 -13.86 -20.41 -24.87
CA ASN A 96 -13.26 -21.70 -24.46
C ASN A 96 -11.88 -22.01 -25.07
N SER A 97 -11.66 -21.75 -26.37
CA SER A 97 -10.36 -22.09 -27.00
C SER A 97 -9.24 -21.19 -26.50
N PHE A 98 -7.98 -21.65 -26.55
CA PHE A 98 -6.84 -20.86 -26.09
C PHE A 98 -6.70 -19.55 -26.87
N GLU A 99 -6.76 -19.66 -28.20
CA GLU A 99 -6.65 -18.56 -29.15
C GLU A 99 -7.74 -17.50 -28.92
N ASP A 100 -9.01 -17.92 -28.76
CA ASP A 100 -10.10 -16.96 -28.57
C ASP A 100 -10.05 -16.31 -27.19
N CYS A 101 -9.70 -17.06 -26.14
CA CYS A 101 -9.49 -16.52 -24.80
C CYS A 101 -8.40 -15.44 -24.80
N LYS A 102 -7.25 -15.73 -25.43
CA LYS A 102 -6.16 -14.78 -25.58
C LYS A 102 -6.59 -13.56 -26.40
N LYS A 103 -7.20 -13.77 -27.57
CA LYS A 103 -7.63 -12.71 -28.48
C LYS A 103 -8.64 -11.79 -27.81
N ILE A 104 -9.64 -12.32 -27.10
CA ILE A 104 -10.66 -11.51 -26.44
C ILE A 104 -10.08 -10.73 -25.26
N LEU A 105 -9.21 -11.34 -24.44
CA LEU A 105 -8.64 -10.68 -23.26
C LEU A 105 -7.56 -9.63 -23.60
N VAL A 106 -6.75 -9.87 -24.63
CA VAL A 106 -5.65 -8.98 -25.01
C VAL A 106 -6.14 -7.89 -25.97
N SER A 107 -6.74 -8.28 -27.10
CA SER A 107 -7.13 -7.33 -28.15
C SER A 107 -8.28 -6.41 -27.72
N ASN A 108 -9.16 -6.90 -26.83
CA ASN A 108 -10.29 -6.13 -26.31
C ASN A 108 -10.13 -5.78 -24.82
N SER A 109 -8.87 -5.65 -24.36
CA SER A 109 -8.57 -5.48 -22.93
C SER A 109 -9.28 -4.29 -22.27
N GLN A 110 -9.41 -3.15 -22.96
CA GLN A 110 -10.12 -1.98 -22.43
C GLN A 110 -11.64 -2.18 -22.43
N GLY A 111 -12.16 -2.85 -23.46
CA GLY A 111 -13.58 -3.20 -23.55
C GLY A 111 -14.03 -4.14 -22.43
N LEU A 112 -13.15 -5.02 -21.95
CA LEU A 112 -13.45 -6.05 -20.92
C LEU A 112 -12.86 -5.74 -19.55
N ILE A 113 -12.48 -4.48 -19.32
CA ILE A 113 -11.76 -4.10 -18.09
C ILE A 113 -12.67 -4.11 -16.85
N ASP A 114 -13.99 -4.14 -16.97
CA ASP A 114 -14.92 -4.02 -15.85
C ASP A 114 -15.38 -5.38 -15.28
N ARG A 115 -16.07 -5.32 -14.14
CA ARG A 115 -16.58 -6.49 -13.39
C ARG A 115 -18.07 -6.32 -13.08
N PRO A 116 -18.87 -7.40 -13.16
CA PRO A 116 -20.25 -7.37 -12.71
C PRO A 116 -20.32 -7.29 -11.18
N LYS A 117 -21.35 -6.59 -10.66
CA LYS A 117 -21.73 -6.63 -9.24
C LYS A 117 -22.80 -7.71 -9.06
N LEU A 118 -22.50 -8.70 -8.23
CA LEU A 118 -23.40 -9.81 -7.88
C LEU A 118 -24.10 -9.52 -6.55
N TYR A 119 -25.31 -10.03 -6.37
CA TYR A 119 -26.11 -9.76 -5.17
C TYR A 119 -25.47 -10.36 -3.92
N THR A 120 -25.09 -11.64 -3.95
CA THR A 120 -24.56 -12.33 -2.77
C THR A 120 -23.14 -11.86 -2.45
N PHE A 121 -22.21 -11.92 -3.41
CA PHE A 121 -20.81 -11.62 -3.13
C PHE A 121 -20.56 -10.12 -2.86
N HIS A 122 -21.13 -9.23 -3.68
CA HIS A 122 -20.92 -7.78 -3.48
C HIS A 122 -21.93 -7.19 -2.48
N GLY A 123 -23.20 -7.60 -2.54
CA GLY A 123 -24.25 -7.03 -1.69
C GLY A 123 -24.28 -7.57 -0.26
N LEU A 124 -23.96 -8.84 -0.04
CA LEU A 124 -23.98 -9.45 1.29
C LEU A 124 -22.57 -9.58 1.87
N ILE A 125 -21.66 -10.24 1.16
CA ILE A 125 -20.33 -10.59 1.69
C ILE A 125 -19.39 -9.38 1.77
N SER A 126 -19.36 -8.53 0.75
CA SER A 126 -18.34 -7.46 0.61
C SER A 126 -18.84 -6.07 1.00
N SER A 127 -19.96 -5.98 1.73
CA SER A 127 -20.65 -4.73 2.06
C SER A 127 -19.91 -3.85 3.09
N THR A 128 -18.96 -4.42 3.84
CA THR A 128 -18.25 -3.76 4.97
C THR A 128 -16.78 -3.44 4.69
N GLN A 129 -16.01 -4.40 4.18
CA GLN A 129 -14.55 -4.29 3.97
C GLN A 129 -14.16 -3.87 2.54
N GLY A 130 -15.14 -3.42 1.74
CA GLY A 130 -14.96 -3.07 0.34
C GLY A 130 -14.75 -4.28 -0.59
N PHE A 131 -14.71 -4.02 -1.89
CA PHE A 131 -14.56 -5.06 -2.91
C PHE A 131 -13.08 -5.40 -3.13
N THR A 132 -12.74 -6.67 -3.35
CA THR A 132 -11.37 -7.07 -3.68
C THR A 132 -10.94 -6.54 -5.05
N ILE A 133 -9.63 -6.37 -5.29
CA ILE A 133 -9.08 -5.88 -6.56
C ILE A 133 -9.58 -6.70 -7.75
N GLY A 134 -9.65 -8.04 -7.59
CA GLY A 134 -10.08 -8.95 -8.65
C GLY A 134 -11.56 -8.82 -9.04
N SER A 135 -12.41 -8.44 -8.09
CA SER A 135 -13.88 -8.39 -8.23
C SER A 135 -14.46 -6.97 -8.31
N SER A 136 -13.62 -5.94 -8.11
CA SER A 136 -14.02 -4.54 -8.15
C SER A 136 -14.37 -4.10 -9.57
N PRO A 137 -15.51 -3.42 -9.77
CA PRO A 137 -15.79 -2.66 -10.98
C PRO A 137 -14.66 -1.66 -11.29
N TRP A 138 -14.55 -1.25 -12.54
CA TRP A 138 -13.50 -0.35 -12.97
C TRP A 138 -13.82 1.11 -12.65
N ASP A 139 -13.27 1.58 -11.53
CA ASP A 139 -13.31 2.97 -11.09
C ASP A 139 -11.90 3.44 -10.68
N GLU A 140 -11.81 4.67 -10.16
CA GLU A 140 -10.55 5.24 -9.69
C GLU A 140 -9.95 4.48 -8.51
N SER A 141 -10.77 4.04 -7.56
CA SER A 141 -10.32 3.22 -6.43
C SER A 141 -9.73 1.89 -6.89
N CYS A 142 -10.39 1.20 -7.82
CA CYS A 142 -9.87 -0.04 -8.39
C CYS A 142 -8.53 0.17 -9.12
N ARG A 143 -8.38 1.29 -9.85
CA ARG A 143 -7.11 1.66 -10.49
C ARG A 143 -6.01 1.88 -9.46
N ASN A 144 -6.28 2.65 -8.41
CA ASN A 144 -5.33 2.97 -7.35
C ASN A 144 -4.89 1.72 -6.59
N LYS A 145 -5.85 0.89 -6.14
CA LYS A 145 -5.55 -0.38 -5.46
C LYS A 145 -4.73 -1.33 -6.32
N ARG A 146 -5.06 -1.45 -7.61
CA ARG A 146 -4.31 -2.32 -8.54
C ARG A 146 -2.90 -1.79 -8.79
N LYS A 147 -2.73 -0.48 -8.99
CA LYS A 147 -1.41 0.16 -9.14
C LYS A 147 -0.56 -0.09 -7.90
N ALA A 148 -1.09 0.17 -6.70
CA ALA A 148 -0.39 -0.04 -5.44
C ALA A 148 0.05 -1.50 -5.27
N ALA A 149 -0.86 -2.46 -5.44
CA ALA A 149 -0.53 -3.88 -5.35
C ALA A 149 0.53 -4.30 -6.38
N SER A 150 0.43 -3.82 -7.63
CA SER A 150 1.44 -4.11 -8.67
C SER A 150 2.80 -3.48 -8.37
N THR A 151 2.86 -2.30 -7.75
CA THR A 151 4.12 -1.67 -7.33
C THR A 151 4.79 -2.47 -6.22
N THR A 152 4.04 -2.87 -5.18
CA THR A 152 4.60 -3.67 -4.07
C THR A 152 5.05 -5.06 -4.54
N LEU A 153 4.33 -5.66 -5.49
CA LEU A 153 4.66 -6.97 -6.07
C LEU A 153 5.62 -6.90 -7.27
N SER A 154 6.19 -5.73 -7.55
CA SER A 154 7.18 -5.56 -8.63
C SER A 154 8.49 -6.27 -8.30
N LYS A 155 9.26 -6.65 -9.33
CA LYS A 155 10.54 -7.37 -9.17
C LYS A 155 11.52 -6.61 -8.26
N GLY A 156 11.55 -5.28 -8.31
CA GLY A 156 12.43 -4.46 -7.49
C GLY A 156 12.02 -4.48 -6.01
N MET A 157 10.74 -4.29 -5.72
CA MET A 157 10.23 -4.27 -4.34
C MET A 157 10.21 -5.65 -3.68
N MET A 158 10.09 -6.72 -4.48
CA MET A 158 10.00 -8.08 -3.97
C MET A 158 11.26 -8.52 -3.20
N LYS A 159 12.43 -7.93 -3.51
CA LYS A 159 13.70 -8.21 -2.82
C LYS A 159 13.64 -7.95 -1.32
N ASN A 160 12.84 -6.97 -0.90
CA ASN A 160 12.66 -6.59 0.50
C ASN A 160 11.94 -7.66 1.32
N TYR A 161 11.38 -8.69 0.67
CA TYR A 161 10.63 -9.76 1.31
C TYR A 161 11.31 -11.14 1.17
N TYR A 162 12.50 -11.24 0.57
CA TYR A 162 13.16 -12.53 0.32
C TYR A 162 13.55 -13.25 1.61
N ASP A 163 14.07 -12.56 2.62
CA ASP A 163 14.41 -13.17 3.92
C ASP A 163 13.19 -13.85 4.56
N MET A 164 12.02 -13.24 4.38
CA MET A 164 10.76 -13.78 4.85
C MET A 164 10.34 -15.02 4.05
N PHE A 165 10.50 -15.00 2.73
CA PHE A 165 10.19 -16.17 1.89
C PHE A 165 11.15 -17.33 2.18
N ASP A 166 12.42 -17.03 2.45
CA ASP A 166 13.44 -17.98 2.87
C ASP A 166 13.06 -18.66 4.20
N LEU A 167 12.65 -17.86 5.19
CA LEU A 167 12.16 -18.37 6.47
C LEU A 167 10.98 -19.33 6.30
N GLU A 168 9.94 -18.93 5.54
CA GLU A 168 8.73 -19.74 5.43
C GLU A 168 8.93 -21.02 4.62
N SER A 169 9.80 -20.98 3.61
CA SER A 169 10.18 -22.18 2.86
C SER A 169 11.06 -23.14 3.67
N TYR A 170 11.92 -22.63 4.56
CA TYR A 170 12.59 -23.46 5.57
C TYR A 170 11.58 -24.13 6.51
N CYS A 171 10.58 -23.39 7.00
CA CYS A 171 9.59 -23.93 7.93
C CYS A 171 8.78 -25.09 7.32
N ILE A 172 8.53 -25.10 6.00
CA ILE A 172 7.96 -26.28 5.32
C ILE A 172 8.82 -27.51 5.55
N LEU A 173 10.12 -27.42 5.28
CA LEU A 173 11.06 -28.54 5.37
C LEU A 173 11.21 -29.03 6.81
N ARG A 174 11.35 -28.10 7.75
CA ARG A 174 11.43 -28.39 9.19
C ARG A 174 10.23 -29.22 9.65
N ASP A 175 9.02 -28.75 9.34
CA ASP A 175 7.80 -29.39 9.84
C ASP A 175 7.51 -30.69 9.10
N LEU A 176 7.76 -30.76 7.77
CA LEU A 176 7.67 -32.00 7.04
C LEU A 176 8.65 -33.06 7.55
N HIS A 177 9.92 -32.71 7.78
CA HIS A 177 10.91 -33.63 8.31
C HIS A 177 10.53 -34.15 9.70
N ARG A 178 10.06 -33.26 10.59
CA ARG A 178 9.60 -33.63 11.93
C ARG A 178 8.42 -34.59 11.86
N ASP A 179 7.38 -34.22 11.11
CA ASP A 179 6.09 -34.89 11.15
C ASP A 179 6.10 -36.17 10.29
N SER A 180 6.97 -36.26 9.27
CA SER A 180 7.23 -37.50 8.52
C SER A 180 8.19 -38.45 9.24
N LYS A 181 8.70 -38.08 10.43
CA LYS A 181 9.75 -38.80 11.16
C LYS A 181 10.93 -39.15 10.25
N SER A 182 11.51 -38.13 9.63
CA SER A 182 12.63 -38.29 8.68
C SER A 182 12.31 -39.15 7.44
N GLY A 183 11.02 -39.35 7.13
CA GLY A 183 10.58 -40.11 5.96
C GLY A 183 10.00 -41.49 6.26
N GLU A 184 9.98 -41.89 7.54
CA GLU A 184 9.41 -43.17 7.98
C GLU A 184 7.89 -43.24 7.86
N VAL A 185 7.21 -42.08 7.91
CA VAL A 185 5.74 -41.99 7.89
C VAL A 185 5.27 -41.15 6.72
N GLU A 186 4.19 -41.61 6.07
CA GLU A 186 3.51 -40.85 5.02
C GLU A 186 2.80 -39.62 5.62
N VAL A 187 2.87 -38.48 4.95
CA VAL A 187 2.25 -37.23 5.40
C VAL A 187 1.38 -36.61 4.31
N SER A 188 0.31 -35.91 4.70
CA SER A 188 -0.44 -35.08 3.76
C SER A 188 0.28 -33.76 3.56
N ILE A 189 0.61 -33.42 2.31
CA ILE A 189 1.44 -32.24 2.00
C ILE A 189 0.66 -30.92 2.09
N ARG A 190 -0.66 -30.94 1.89
CA ARG A 190 -1.49 -29.73 1.74
C ARG A 190 -1.41 -28.75 2.91
N PRO A 191 -1.51 -29.17 4.19
CA PRO A 191 -1.50 -28.23 5.33
C PRO A 191 -0.19 -27.42 5.42
N TYR A 192 0.96 -28.04 5.13
CA TYR A 192 2.27 -27.38 5.16
C TYR A 192 2.37 -26.30 4.08
N ILE A 193 1.89 -26.59 2.88
CA ILE A 193 1.88 -25.65 1.76
C ILE A 193 0.85 -24.53 1.97
N GLN A 194 -0.32 -24.83 2.56
CA GLN A 194 -1.30 -23.82 2.94
C GLN A 194 -0.72 -22.83 3.96
N ARG A 195 -0.01 -23.32 4.98
CA ARG A 195 0.67 -22.45 5.94
C ARG A 195 1.76 -21.61 5.25
N TYR A 196 2.58 -22.21 4.39
CA TYR A 196 3.60 -21.48 3.63
C TYR A 196 3.02 -20.32 2.83
N ALA A 197 1.98 -20.58 2.04
CA ALA A 197 1.34 -19.55 1.23
C ALA A 197 0.64 -18.49 2.09
N LEU A 198 -0.06 -18.90 3.16
CA LEU A 198 -0.76 -17.98 4.03
C LEU A 198 0.20 -17.12 4.84
N ASN A 199 1.24 -17.66 5.48
CA ASN A 199 2.27 -16.86 6.15
C ASN A 199 2.98 -15.91 5.19
N THR A 200 3.26 -16.37 3.96
CA THR A 200 3.86 -15.52 2.94
C THR A 200 2.97 -14.32 2.59
N THR A 201 1.65 -14.49 2.56
CA THR A 201 0.74 -13.35 2.33
C THR A 201 0.50 -12.52 3.58
N LEU A 202 0.40 -13.14 4.76
CA LEU A 202 0.17 -12.45 6.03
C LEU A 202 1.36 -11.60 6.46
N THR A 203 2.59 -12.07 6.30
CA THR A 203 3.74 -11.23 6.66
C THR A 203 3.97 -10.14 5.61
N LEU A 204 3.68 -10.38 4.32
CA LEU A 204 3.68 -9.34 3.30
C LEU A 204 2.62 -8.25 3.59
N CYS A 205 1.41 -8.65 3.99
CA CYS A 205 0.30 -7.71 4.19
C CYS A 205 0.34 -7.04 5.56
N TYR A 206 0.65 -7.79 6.62
CA TYR A 206 0.49 -7.39 8.02
C TYR A 206 1.77 -7.51 8.86
N GLY A 207 2.86 -8.10 8.33
CA GLY A 207 4.06 -8.37 9.13
C GLY A 207 3.87 -9.48 10.17
N ILE A 208 2.77 -10.24 10.08
CA ILE A 208 2.38 -11.27 11.04
C ILE A 208 2.57 -12.66 10.43
N ARG A 209 2.98 -13.63 11.25
CA ARG A 209 3.12 -15.05 10.90
C ARG A 209 2.56 -15.95 11.99
N MET A 210 2.18 -17.17 11.61
CA MET A 210 1.79 -18.25 12.53
C MET A 210 2.83 -19.36 12.49
N ASP A 211 3.29 -19.83 13.66
CA ASP A 211 4.33 -20.87 13.69
C ASP A 211 3.76 -22.29 13.58
N ALA A 212 2.59 -22.55 14.15
CA ALA A 212 1.97 -23.87 14.10
C ALA A 212 1.36 -24.16 12.71
N VAL A 213 1.55 -25.39 12.21
CA VAL A 213 0.84 -25.92 11.01
C VAL A 213 -0.68 -25.96 11.25
N TYR A 214 -1.08 -26.10 12.52
CA TYR A 214 -2.45 -26.26 12.96
C TYR A 214 -2.87 -25.12 13.91
N ASP A 215 -2.63 -23.89 13.50
CA ASP A 215 -3.07 -22.68 14.22
C ASP A 215 -4.57 -22.42 14.03
N ASP A 216 -5.26 -21.97 15.08
CA ASP A 216 -6.72 -21.78 15.04
C ASP A 216 -7.13 -20.60 14.16
N LEU A 217 -6.36 -19.51 14.17
CA LEU A 217 -6.60 -18.36 13.30
C LEU A 217 -6.29 -18.70 11.84
N LEU A 218 -5.25 -19.50 11.59
CA LEU A 218 -4.95 -20.05 10.25
C LEU A 218 -6.15 -20.84 9.71
N ARG A 219 -6.71 -21.76 10.51
CA ARG A 219 -7.87 -22.58 10.11
C ARG A 219 -9.11 -21.73 9.86
N GLU A 220 -9.37 -20.75 10.73
CA GLU A 220 -10.49 -19.81 10.57
C GLU A 220 -10.39 -19.07 9.23
N ILE A 221 -9.20 -18.55 8.89
CA ILE A 221 -8.96 -17.85 7.62
C ILE A 221 -9.17 -18.81 6.43
N LEU A 222 -8.66 -20.04 6.50
CA LEU A 222 -8.80 -21.03 5.44
C LEU A 222 -10.25 -21.46 5.24
N GLU A 223 -10.98 -21.74 6.31
CA GLU A 223 -12.39 -22.16 6.26
C GLU A 223 -13.28 -21.05 5.71
N VAL A 224 -13.20 -19.84 6.29
CA VAL A 224 -14.02 -18.69 5.88
C VAL A 224 -13.66 -18.27 4.47
N GLY A 225 -12.37 -18.22 4.14
CA GLY A 225 -11.87 -17.88 2.81
C GLY A 225 -12.38 -18.83 1.74
N SER A 226 -12.28 -20.15 1.96
CA SER A 226 -12.77 -21.18 1.03
C SER A 226 -14.28 -21.10 0.83
N ALA A 227 -15.03 -20.92 1.91
CA ALA A 227 -16.48 -20.77 1.84
C ALA A 227 -16.90 -19.51 1.06
N ILE A 228 -16.17 -18.40 1.21
CA ILE A 228 -16.39 -17.17 0.43
C ILE A 228 -16.01 -17.36 -1.04
N SER A 229 -14.95 -18.13 -1.32
CA SER A 229 -14.48 -18.41 -2.69
C SER A 229 -15.56 -19.11 -3.52
N LEU A 230 -16.31 -20.06 -2.93
CA LEU A 230 -17.46 -20.72 -3.55
C LEU A 230 -18.54 -19.72 -3.99
N LEU A 231 -18.81 -18.70 -3.18
CA LEU A 231 -19.85 -17.69 -3.47
C LEU A 231 -19.49 -16.75 -4.63
N ARG A 232 -18.25 -16.78 -5.13
CA ARG A 232 -17.78 -16.00 -6.28
C ARG A 232 -17.96 -16.72 -7.62
N SER A 233 -18.27 -18.02 -7.61
CA SER A 233 -18.49 -18.81 -8.82
C SER A 233 -19.76 -18.38 -9.54
N ALA A 234 -19.70 -18.33 -10.88
CA ALA A 234 -20.82 -17.87 -11.70
C ALA A 234 -21.97 -18.90 -11.78
N SER A 235 -21.74 -20.17 -11.49
CA SER A 235 -22.78 -21.21 -11.52
C SER A 235 -23.26 -21.62 -10.12
N GLU A 236 -22.46 -21.45 -9.08
CA GLU A 236 -22.78 -21.89 -7.71
C GLU A 236 -23.97 -21.14 -7.07
N ASN A 237 -24.28 -19.94 -7.58
CA ASN A 237 -25.12 -19.01 -6.87
C ASN A 237 -26.30 -18.48 -7.68
N TYR A 238 -27.39 -19.27 -7.70
CA TYR A 238 -28.57 -18.97 -8.52
C TYR A 238 -29.27 -17.66 -8.14
N GLN A 239 -29.24 -17.24 -6.87
CA GLN A 239 -29.92 -16.00 -6.45
C GLN A 239 -29.29 -14.72 -7.01
N ASP A 240 -28.05 -14.80 -7.55
CA ASP A 240 -27.46 -13.69 -8.30
C ASP A 240 -28.19 -13.45 -9.62
N TYR A 241 -28.77 -14.48 -10.20
CA TYR A 241 -29.36 -14.51 -11.54
C TYR A 241 -30.88 -14.73 -11.56
N VAL A 242 -31.43 -15.24 -10.47
CA VAL A 242 -32.86 -15.51 -10.30
C VAL A 242 -33.35 -14.68 -9.10
N PRO A 243 -33.78 -13.41 -9.32
CA PRO A 243 -34.02 -12.47 -8.23
C PRO A 243 -35.07 -12.91 -7.20
N ILE A 244 -36.05 -13.73 -7.59
CA ILE A 244 -37.10 -14.19 -6.68
C ILE A 244 -36.54 -15.06 -5.54
N LEU A 245 -35.41 -15.75 -5.75
CA LEU A 245 -34.76 -16.55 -4.71
C LEU A 245 -34.27 -15.69 -3.53
N ARG A 246 -34.02 -14.40 -3.75
CA ARG A 246 -33.55 -13.47 -2.70
C ARG A 246 -34.60 -13.20 -1.63
N TYR A 247 -35.89 -13.36 -1.98
CA TYR A 247 -37.04 -13.04 -1.13
C TYR A 247 -37.69 -14.27 -0.50
N LEU A 248 -37.16 -15.47 -0.72
CA LEU A 248 -37.68 -16.68 -0.08
C LEU A 248 -37.57 -16.54 1.46
N PRO A 249 -38.63 -16.89 2.21
CA PRO A 249 -38.56 -16.89 3.67
C PRO A 249 -37.47 -17.86 4.13
N ASN A 250 -36.73 -17.50 5.18
CA ASN A 250 -35.61 -18.28 5.73
C ASN A 250 -34.50 -18.57 4.69
N ASN A 251 -34.13 -17.59 3.87
CA ASN A 251 -33.02 -17.73 2.92
C ASN A 251 -31.68 -18.00 3.63
N GLU A 252 -31.33 -19.28 3.71
CA GLU A 252 -30.11 -19.80 4.34
C GLU A 252 -28.83 -19.27 3.70
N LYS A 253 -28.82 -19.07 2.37
CA LYS A 253 -27.64 -18.55 1.65
C LYS A 253 -27.36 -17.10 2.06
N ASN A 254 -28.39 -16.29 2.30
CA ASN A 254 -28.23 -14.94 2.84
C ASN A 254 -27.72 -14.96 4.29
N ARG A 255 -28.26 -15.83 5.13
CA ARG A 255 -27.84 -15.99 6.54
C ARG A 255 -26.36 -16.40 6.62
N ARG A 256 -25.99 -17.48 5.94
CA ARG A 256 -24.60 -17.97 5.86
C ARG A 256 -23.65 -16.92 5.28
N SER A 257 -24.09 -16.15 4.28
CA SER A 257 -23.26 -15.08 3.72
C SER A 257 -22.96 -13.97 4.73
N LYS A 258 -23.95 -13.56 5.53
CA LYS A 258 -23.74 -12.55 6.58
C LYS A 258 -22.83 -13.06 7.70
N GLU A 259 -23.02 -14.32 8.11
CA GLU A 259 -22.17 -15.00 9.09
C GLU A 259 -20.71 -15.07 8.64
N LEU A 260 -20.45 -15.49 7.40
CA LEU A 260 -19.10 -15.53 6.83
C LEU A 260 -18.46 -14.14 6.75
N ARG A 261 -19.23 -13.11 6.41
CA ARG A 261 -18.76 -11.72 6.45
C ARG A 261 -18.33 -11.32 7.85
N GLU A 262 -19.16 -11.60 8.87
CA GLU A 262 -18.87 -11.22 10.26
C GLU A 262 -17.62 -11.92 10.79
N ARG A 263 -17.49 -13.22 10.54
CA ARG A 263 -16.27 -14.00 10.85
C ARG A 263 -15.02 -13.43 10.16
N ARG A 264 -15.14 -13.10 8.86
CA ARG A 264 -14.05 -12.47 8.09
C ARG A 264 -13.64 -11.12 8.66
N ASP A 265 -14.62 -10.26 8.90
CA ASP A 265 -14.36 -8.91 9.37
C ASP A 265 -13.70 -8.92 10.75
N LYS A 266 -14.07 -9.88 11.62
CA LYS A 266 -13.43 -10.09 12.93
C LYS A 266 -11.92 -10.33 12.79
N TYR A 267 -11.49 -11.33 12.02
CA TYR A 267 -10.07 -11.63 11.92
C TYR A 267 -9.28 -10.57 11.13
N LEU A 268 -9.90 -9.91 10.14
CA LEU A 268 -9.22 -8.82 9.40
C LEU A 268 -8.95 -7.61 10.30
N ASN A 269 -9.92 -7.25 11.14
CA ASN A 269 -9.74 -6.19 12.12
C ASN A 269 -8.67 -6.57 13.14
N GLU A 270 -8.68 -7.81 13.65
CA GLU A 270 -7.65 -8.31 14.57
C GLU A 270 -6.23 -8.23 13.95
N LEU A 271 -6.08 -8.63 12.68
CA LEU A 271 -4.80 -8.52 11.97
C LEU A 271 -4.34 -7.08 11.84
N LEU A 272 -5.23 -6.16 11.45
CA LEU A 272 -4.90 -4.75 11.29
C LEU A 272 -4.59 -4.06 12.63
N ASP A 273 -5.30 -4.41 13.69
CA ASP A 273 -5.08 -3.88 15.03
C ASP A 273 -3.73 -4.32 15.59
N LYS A 274 -3.32 -5.57 15.33
CA LYS A 274 -1.95 -6.04 15.64
C LYS A 274 -0.88 -5.21 14.91
N VAL A 275 -1.11 -4.81 13.66
CA VAL A 275 -0.17 -3.91 12.95
C VAL A 275 -0.09 -2.55 13.60
N ARG A 276 -1.23 -1.95 13.94
CA ARG A 276 -1.28 -0.66 14.64
C ARG A 276 -0.57 -0.73 15.98
N GLU A 277 -0.73 -1.83 16.71
CA GLU A 277 -0.03 -2.07 17.97
C GLU A 277 1.49 -2.19 17.76
N MET A 278 1.94 -2.97 16.76
CA MET A 278 3.36 -3.06 16.42
C MET A 278 3.95 -1.69 16.06
N ILE A 279 3.26 -0.89 15.25
CA ILE A 279 3.68 0.48 14.91
C ILE A 279 3.78 1.35 16.17
N LYS A 280 2.78 1.29 17.05
CA LYS A 280 2.77 2.05 18.32
C LYS A 280 3.95 1.68 19.21
N ASN A 281 4.36 0.42 19.17
CA ASN A 281 5.45 -0.15 19.96
C ASN A 281 6.83 -0.06 19.27
N GLY A 282 6.90 0.38 18.01
CA GLY A 282 8.14 0.43 17.22
C GLY A 282 8.73 -0.94 16.90
N THR A 283 7.89 -1.98 16.85
CA THR A 283 8.29 -3.39 16.61
C THR A 283 7.76 -3.92 15.28
N GLU A 284 7.16 -3.06 14.46
CA GLU A 284 6.60 -3.43 13.17
C GLU A 284 7.66 -3.91 12.17
N LYS A 285 7.29 -4.91 11.39
CA LYS A 285 8.09 -5.36 10.25
C LYS A 285 7.69 -4.60 8.99
N PRO A 286 8.61 -4.42 8.02
CA PRO A 286 8.26 -3.90 6.70
C PRO A 286 7.17 -4.75 6.05
N CYS A 287 5.96 -4.21 5.93
CA CYS A 287 4.81 -4.86 5.30
C CYS A 287 3.89 -3.81 4.67
N ILE A 288 2.96 -4.23 3.82
CA ILE A 288 2.07 -3.32 3.07
C ILE A 288 1.26 -2.44 4.01
N SER A 289 0.60 -3.03 5.01
CA SER A 289 -0.21 -2.25 5.95
C SER A 289 0.66 -1.34 6.81
N ALA A 290 1.84 -1.77 7.27
CA ALA A 290 2.73 -0.89 8.02
C ALA A 290 3.28 0.26 7.17
N ALA A 291 3.70 -0.03 5.94
CA ALA A 291 4.15 0.99 4.99
C ALA A 291 3.04 2.01 4.74
N ILE A 292 1.80 1.58 4.50
CA ILE A 292 0.70 2.50 4.23
C ILE A 292 0.21 3.23 5.50
N LEU A 293 0.19 2.56 6.65
CA LEU A 293 -0.19 3.18 7.92
C LEU A 293 0.87 4.19 8.41
N LYS A 294 2.11 4.11 7.91
CA LYS A 294 3.20 5.06 8.18
C LYS A 294 3.38 6.12 7.09
N ASP A 295 3.12 5.76 5.83
CA ASP A 295 3.26 6.62 4.65
C ASP A 295 1.96 7.40 4.44
N GLU A 296 1.93 8.56 5.05
CA GLU A 296 0.77 9.47 5.09
C GLU A 296 0.53 10.23 3.79
N GLU A 297 1.41 10.02 2.79
CA GLU A 297 1.22 10.53 1.43
C GLU A 297 0.58 9.50 0.49
N THR A 298 0.32 8.27 0.95
CA THR A 298 -0.37 7.28 0.11
C THR A 298 -1.79 7.75 -0.22
N ARG A 299 -2.12 7.85 -1.52
CA ARG A 299 -3.46 8.19 -2.04
C ARG A 299 -4.53 7.11 -1.73
N LEU A 300 -4.31 6.25 -0.74
CA LEU A 300 -5.14 5.10 -0.41
C LEU A 300 -5.88 5.37 0.90
N THR A 301 -7.20 5.29 0.86
CA THR A 301 -8.04 5.30 2.06
C THR A 301 -7.79 4.04 2.90
N GLY A 302 -8.07 4.08 4.20
CA GLY A 302 -7.95 2.88 5.06
C GLY A 302 -8.75 1.67 4.54
N VAL A 303 -9.90 1.91 3.89
CA VAL A 303 -10.69 0.86 3.23
C VAL A 303 -9.96 0.28 2.01
N GLU A 304 -9.22 1.10 1.26
CA GLU A 304 -8.40 0.62 0.15
C GLU A 304 -7.20 -0.21 0.64
N VAL A 305 -6.61 0.14 1.78
CA VAL A 305 -5.57 -0.67 2.43
C VAL A 305 -6.12 -2.03 2.83
N SER A 306 -7.22 -2.05 3.59
CA SER A 306 -7.89 -3.30 3.97
C SER A 306 -8.27 -4.12 2.74
N SER A 307 -8.75 -3.46 1.68
CA SER A 307 -9.09 -4.10 0.41
C SER A 307 -7.87 -4.71 -0.31
N ILE A 308 -6.72 -4.03 -0.31
CA ILE A 308 -5.46 -4.55 -0.88
C ILE A 308 -5.01 -5.77 -0.09
N CYS A 309 -4.88 -5.66 1.23
CA CYS A 309 -4.45 -6.77 2.09
C CYS A 309 -5.40 -7.97 1.99
N LEU A 310 -6.71 -7.75 2.02
CA LEU A 310 -7.72 -8.79 1.78
C LEU A 310 -7.56 -9.43 0.41
N SER A 311 -7.28 -8.63 -0.63
CA SER A 311 -7.10 -9.16 -1.99
C SER A 311 -5.86 -10.03 -2.13
N LEU A 312 -4.75 -9.65 -1.49
CA LEU A 312 -3.49 -10.39 -1.55
C LEU A 312 -3.53 -11.67 -0.73
N VAL A 313 -4.08 -11.61 0.49
CA VAL A 313 -4.32 -12.80 1.31
C VAL A 313 -5.27 -13.74 0.57
N SER A 314 -6.46 -13.26 0.19
CA SER A 314 -7.46 -14.06 -0.52
C SER A 314 -6.95 -14.65 -1.84
N GLY A 315 -6.05 -13.96 -2.53
CA GLY A 315 -5.47 -14.46 -3.77
C GLY A 315 -4.42 -15.55 -3.52
N GLY A 316 -3.50 -15.35 -2.57
CA GLY A 316 -2.35 -16.23 -2.42
C GLY A 316 -2.60 -17.50 -1.62
N PHE A 317 -3.51 -17.50 -0.64
CA PHE A 317 -3.67 -18.65 0.27
C PHE A 317 -4.31 -19.88 -0.39
N GLU A 318 -5.10 -19.72 -1.46
CA GLU A 318 -5.72 -20.85 -2.19
C GLU A 318 -4.94 -21.21 -3.45
N THR A 319 -4.51 -20.22 -4.23
CA THR A 319 -3.98 -20.50 -5.57
C THR A 319 -2.60 -21.15 -5.53
N ILE A 320 -1.72 -20.71 -4.63
CA ILE A 320 -0.36 -21.27 -4.51
C ILE A 320 -0.44 -22.72 -4.03
N PRO A 321 -1.18 -23.06 -2.95
CA PRO A 321 -1.36 -24.46 -2.57
C PRO A 321 -2.08 -25.27 -3.63
N GLY A 322 -3.09 -24.70 -4.30
CA GLY A 322 -3.81 -25.35 -5.39
C GLY A 322 -2.90 -25.85 -6.51
N THR A 323 -1.94 -25.03 -6.93
CA THR A 323 -0.97 -25.41 -7.97
C THR A 323 0.17 -26.28 -7.43
N LEU A 324 0.78 -25.91 -6.30
CA LEU A 324 1.97 -26.60 -5.78
C LEU A 324 1.65 -28.01 -5.26
N VAL A 325 0.54 -28.19 -4.54
CA VAL A 325 0.13 -29.50 -4.02
C VAL A 325 -0.16 -30.45 -5.18
N SER A 326 -0.92 -30.01 -6.18
CA SER A 326 -1.20 -30.83 -7.36
C SER A 326 0.06 -31.13 -8.18
N CYS A 327 0.98 -30.17 -8.30
CA CYS A 327 2.28 -30.40 -8.93
C CYS A 327 3.07 -31.50 -8.21
N ILE A 328 3.16 -31.43 -6.88
CA ILE A 328 3.82 -32.48 -6.06
C ILE A 328 3.13 -33.82 -6.28
N GLY A 329 1.79 -33.85 -6.34
CA GLY A 329 1.02 -35.05 -6.66
C GLY A 329 1.40 -35.66 -8.00
N SER A 330 1.47 -34.86 -9.07
CA SER A 330 1.98 -35.32 -10.38
C SER A 330 3.37 -35.92 -10.26
N LEU A 331 4.31 -35.19 -9.64
CA LEU A 331 5.71 -35.58 -9.54
C LEU A 331 5.93 -36.82 -8.66
N SER A 332 5.03 -37.11 -7.72
CA SER A 332 5.18 -38.23 -6.79
C SER A 332 4.72 -39.57 -7.37
N THR A 333 3.87 -39.56 -8.41
CA THR A 333 3.43 -40.79 -9.11
C THR A 333 4.59 -41.50 -9.82
N PRO A 334 4.48 -42.81 -10.12
CA PRO A 334 5.50 -43.53 -10.90
C PRO A 334 5.83 -42.87 -12.25
N ALA A 335 4.82 -42.35 -12.95
CA ALA A 335 5.04 -41.61 -14.21
C ALA A 335 5.75 -40.27 -13.98
N GLY A 336 5.41 -39.57 -12.88
CA GLY A 336 6.02 -38.31 -12.52
C GLY A 336 7.45 -38.41 -11.98
N GLN A 337 7.86 -39.58 -11.47
CA GLN A 337 9.24 -39.81 -11.00
C GLN A 337 10.27 -39.51 -12.09
N ILE A 338 9.93 -39.72 -13.37
CA ILE A 338 10.81 -39.39 -14.50
C ILE A 338 11.12 -37.89 -14.52
N PHE A 339 10.09 -37.05 -14.33
CA PHE A 339 10.26 -35.59 -14.29
C PHE A 339 10.96 -35.15 -13.02
N GLN A 340 10.67 -35.80 -11.90
CA GLN A 340 11.29 -35.52 -10.61
C GLN A 340 12.80 -35.82 -10.61
N ASP A 341 13.19 -37.00 -11.07
CA ASP A 341 14.59 -37.41 -11.13
C ASP A 341 15.36 -36.57 -12.16
N ARG A 342 14.71 -36.15 -13.26
CA ARG A 342 15.31 -35.21 -14.21
C ARG A 342 15.49 -33.81 -13.61
N ALA A 343 14.50 -33.30 -12.86
CA ALA A 343 14.62 -32.03 -12.16
C ALA A 343 15.78 -32.06 -11.16
N TYR A 344 15.92 -33.15 -10.39
CA TYR A 344 17.05 -33.34 -9.49
C TYR A 344 18.39 -33.38 -10.23
N ALA A 345 18.47 -34.10 -11.35
CA ALA A 345 19.67 -34.15 -12.17
C ALA A 345 20.07 -32.75 -12.69
N GLU A 346 19.12 -31.95 -13.19
CA GLU A 346 19.38 -30.58 -13.66
C GLU A 346 19.78 -29.64 -12.51
N ILE A 347 19.21 -29.80 -11.32
CA ILE A 347 19.66 -29.09 -10.11
C ILE A 347 21.12 -29.42 -9.81
N ARG A 348 21.51 -30.71 -9.84
CA ARG A 348 22.89 -31.15 -9.58
C ARG A 348 23.87 -30.77 -10.69
N LYS A 349 23.43 -30.64 -11.94
CA LYS A 349 24.26 -30.08 -13.01
C LYS A 349 24.56 -28.60 -12.77
N MET A 350 23.53 -27.83 -12.41
CA MET A 350 23.69 -26.40 -12.11
C MET A 350 24.50 -26.16 -10.83
N TYR A 351 24.32 -27.01 -9.82
CA TYR A 351 24.98 -26.94 -8.52
C TYR A 351 25.64 -28.29 -8.17
N PRO A 352 26.86 -28.55 -8.68
CA PRO A 352 27.51 -29.86 -8.56
C PRO A 352 27.88 -30.27 -7.13
N THR A 353 28.11 -29.29 -6.25
CA THR A 353 28.53 -29.53 -4.86
C THR A 353 27.44 -29.09 -3.87
N ASP A 354 27.44 -29.72 -2.69
CA ASP A 354 26.47 -29.37 -1.64
C ASP A 354 26.68 -27.95 -1.11
N ALA A 355 27.92 -27.45 -1.14
CA ALA A 355 28.22 -26.06 -0.82
C ALA A 355 27.57 -25.09 -1.82
N ALA A 356 27.73 -25.35 -3.13
CA ALA A 356 27.11 -24.53 -4.17
C ALA A 356 25.58 -24.59 -4.12
N LEU A 357 25.03 -25.76 -3.82
CA LEU A 357 23.58 -25.93 -3.66
C LEU A 357 23.06 -25.17 -2.43
N LYS A 358 23.74 -25.22 -1.29
CA LYS A 358 23.40 -24.42 -0.10
C LYS A 358 23.48 -22.92 -0.36
N GLU A 359 24.49 -22.45 -1.09
CA GLU A 359 24.60 -21.04 -1.49
C GLU A 359 23.44 -20.62 -2.42
N ALA A 360 23.04 -21.50 -3.34
CA ALA A 360 21.93 -21.24 -4.25
C ALA A 360 20.59 -21.03 -3.53
N TRP A 361 20.38 -21.68 -2.38
CA TRP A 361 19.16 -21.51 -1.58
C TRP A 361 18.99 -20.07 -1.07
N ALA A 362 20.07 -19.34 -0.80
CA ALA A 362 19.96 -17.94 -0.38
C ALA A 362 19.43 -17.02 -1.50
N THR A 363 19.43 -17.47 -2.76
CA THR A 363 19.06 -16.64 -3.92
C THR A 363 18.05 -17.31 -4.87
N ASP A 364 17.44 -18.42 -4.45
CA ASP A 364 16.54 -19.22 -5.29
C ASP A 364 15.25 -18.48 -5.68
N PHE A 365 14.73 -17.63 -4.78
CA PHE A 365 13.64 -16.70 -5.08
C PHE A 365 14.00 -15.61 -6.08
N GLU A 366 15.28 -15.24 -6.23
CA GLU A 366 15.71 -14.17 -7.14
C GLU A 366 16.03 -14.72 -8.53
N LYS A 367 16.93 -15.73 -8.58
CA LYS A 367 17.63 -16.12 -9.80
C LYS A 367 16.89 -17.13 -10.66
N GLU A 368 16.13 -18.06 -10.07
CA GLU A 368 15.36 -19.10 -10.78
C GLU A 368 16.18 -19.84 -11.86
N ASN A 369 17.46 -20.13 -11.58
CA ASN A 369 18.45 -20.53 -12.58
C ASN A 369 18.24 -21.90 -13.25
N VAL A 370 17.35 -22.76 -12.76
CA VAL A 370 17.18 -24.12 -13.28
C VAL A 370 16.03 -24.13 -14.30
N PRO A 371 16.30 -24.19 -15.63
CA PRO A 371 15.26 -24.02 -16.65
C PRO A 371 14.21 -25.13 -16.60
N TYR A 372 14.64 -26.37 -16.32
CA TYR A 372 13.74 -27.51 -16.17
C TYR A 372 12.72 -27.32 -15.03
N LEU A 373 13.14 -26.67 -13.94
CA LEU A 373 12.24 -26.40 -12.83
C LEU A 373 11.25 -25.27 -13.17
N ASN A 374 11.68 -24.24 -13.88
CA ASN A 374 10.77 -23.23 -14.44
C ASN A 374 9.71 -23.85 -15.36
N ALA A 375 10.10 -24.85 -16.16
CA ALA A 375 9.19 -25.60 -17.01
C ALA A 375 8.16 -26.39 -16.20
N ILE A 376 8.57 -27.03 -15.09
CA ILE A 376 7.62 -27.68 -14.15
C ILE A 376 6.62 -26.65 -13.59
N VAL A 377 7.07 -25.47 -13.18
CA VAL A 377 6.18 -24.41 -12.65
C VAL A 377 5.18 -23.94 -13.71
N LYS A 378 5.63 -23.72 -14.95
CA LYS A 378 4.75 -23.34 -16.07
C LYS A 378 3.74 -24.44 -16.40
N GLU A 379 4.19 -25.69 -16.45
CA GLU A 379 3.30 -26.83 -16.71
C GLU A 379 2.30 -27.05 -15.59
N ALA A 380 2.71 -26.90 -14.33
CA ALA A 380 1.80 -26.93 -13.19
C ALA A 380 0.74 -25.83 -13.28
N GLY A 381 1.15 -24.61 -13.65
CA GLY A 381 0.22 -23.51 -13.89
C GLY A 381 -0.79 -23.82 -14.99
N ARG A 382 -0.34 -24.34 -16.15
CA ARG A 382 -1.20 -24.71 -17.28
C ARG A 382 -2.13 -25.88 -16.92
N TYR A 383 -1.56 -27.00 -16.49
CA TYR A 383 -2.27 -28.25 -16.29
C TYR A 383 -3.22 -28.17 -15.08
N TYR A 384 -2.74 -27.70 -13.93
CA TYR A 384 -3.59 -27.46 -12.77
C TYR A 384 -4.10 -26.02 -12.78
N THR A 385 -5.00 -25.75 -13.74
CA THR A 385 -5.61 -24.44 -13.94
C THR A 385 -6.42 -24.03 -12.71
N VAL A 386 -5.77 -23.33 -11.78
CA VAL A 386 -6.32 -23.09 -10.44
C VAL A 386 -7.61 -22.25 -10.43
N SER A 387 -7.89 -21.51 -11.49
CA SER A 387 -9.17 -20.83 -11.71
C SER A 387 -9.80 -21.34 -13.00
N ASN A 388 -10.57 -22.44 -12.90
CA ASN A 388 -11.16 -23.15 -14.05
C ASN A 388 -11.93 -22.19 -14.96
N MET A 389 -12.87 -21.46 -14.37
CA MET A 389 -13.47 -20.27 -14.97
C MET A 389 -12.83 -19.04 -14.35
N SER A 390 -12.26 -18.17 -15.18
CA SER A 390 -11.76 -16.89 -14.70
C SER A 390 -12.88 -16.03 -14.11
N LEU A 391 -12.53 -15.13 -13.20
CA LEU A 391 -13.47 -14.14 -12.66
C LEU A 391 -14.25 -13.42 -13.78
N PRO A 392 -15.59 -13.30 -13.66
CA PRO A 392 -16.44 -12.72 -14.70
C PRO A 392 -16.00 -11.33 -15.14
N ARG A 393 -15.94 -11.10 -16.45
CA ARG A 393 -15.70 -9.80 -17.07
C ARG A 393 -17.04 -9.12 -17.36
N LYS A 394 -17.06 -7.80 -17.40
CA LYS A 394 -18.19 -7.02 -17.92
C LYS A 394 -17.69 -6.07 -18.98
N THR A 395 -18.40 -5.99 -20.10
CA THR A 395 -18.04 -5.06 -21.17
C THR A 395 -18.34 -3.61 -20.76
N MET A 396 -17.35 -2.71 -20.88
CA MET A 396 -17.48 -1.27 -20.61
C MET A 396 -18.05 -0.48 -21.79
N GLY A 397 -17.91 -1.04 -22.99
CA GLY A 397 -18.42 -0.52 -24.25
C GLY A 397 -18.73 -1.68 -25.20
N GLU A 398 -19.04 -1.37 -26.45
CA GLU A 398 -19.21 -2.39 -27.47
C GLU A 398 -17.88 -3.09 -27.79
N VAL A 399 -17.92 -4.42 -27.90
CA VAL A 399 -16.76 -5.24 -28.25
C VAL A 399 -17.06 -5.98 -29.56
N ARG A 400 -16.24 -5.75 -30.59
CA ARG A 400 -16.38 -6.43 -31.88
C ARG A 400 -15.73 -7.80 -31.83
N TRP A 401 -16.46 -8.82 -32.27
CA TRP A 401 -16.00 -10.20 -32.31
C TRP A 401 -16.40 -10.84 -33.64
N GLY A 402 -15.49 -10.80 -34.61
CA GLY A 402 -15.84 -11.12 -36.00
C GLY A 402 -16.95 -10.19 -36.49
N ASP A 403 -18.03 -10.77 -37.02
CA ASP A 403 -19.22 -10.03 -37.47
C ASP A 403 -20.19 -9.69 -36.33
N ALA A 404 -19.94 -10.20 -35.11
CA ALA A 404 -20.76 -9.91 -33.94
C ALA A 404 -20.34 -8.62 -33.24
N VAL A 405 -21.32 -7.95 -32.65
CA VAL A 405 -21.11 -6.82 -31.74
C VAL A 405 -21.64 -7.21 -30.36
N ILE A 406 -20.74 -7.44 -29.42
CA ILE A 406 -21.07 -7.72 -28.03
C ILE A 406 -21.42 -6.38 -27.35
N PRO A 407 -22.66 -6.19 -26.86
CA PRO A 407 -23.09 -4.92 -26.29
C PRO A 407 -22.33 -4.53 -25.02
N LYS A 408 -22.42 -3.24 -24.65
CA LYS A 408 -21.99 -2.77 -23.33
C LYS A 408 -22.80 -3.46 -22.21
N GLY A 409 -22.11 -3.82 -21.13
CA GLY A 409 -22.70 -4.41 -19.94
C GLY A 409 -22.85 -5.93 -19.99
N THR A 410 -22.51 -6.59 -21.10
CA THR A 410 -22.52 -8.04 -21.25
C THR A 410 -21.50 -8.69 -20.33
N MET A 411 -21.92 -9.74 -19.63
CA MET A 411 -21.04 -10.60 -18.85
C MET A 411 -20.25 -11.52 -19.80
N VAL A 412 -18.94 -11.61 -19.62
CA VAL A 412 -18.07 -12.52 -20.38
C VAL A 412 -17.32 -13.43 -19.42
N LEU A 413 -17.42 -14.74 -19.64
CA LEU A 413 -16.78 -15.77 -18.83
C LEU A 413 -15.72 -16.49 -19.68
N ILE A 414 -14.51 -16.59 -19.13
CA ILE A 414 -13.37 -17.23 -19.80
C ILE A 414 -13.18 -18.61 -19.18
N ASN A 415 -13.29 -19.65 -19.99
CA ASN A 415 -13.03 -21.03 -19.59
C ASN A 415 -11.53 -21.31 -19.74
N ALA A 416 -10.77 -20.95 -18.71
CA ALA A 416 -9.33 -21.13 -18.70
C ALA A 416 -8.94 -22.61 -18.64
N GLN A 417 -9.75 -23.47 -18.01
CA GLN A 417 -9.53 -24.93 -18.00
C GLN A 417 -9.55 -25.47 -19.42
N ALA A 418 -10.61 -25.19 -20.19
CA ALA A 418 -10.71 -25.63 -21.57
C ALA A 418 -9.58 -25.06 -22.43
N GLY A 419 -9.26 -23.77 -22.30
CA GLY A 419 -8.20 -23.15 -23.11
C GLY A 419 -6.81 -23.70 -22.79
N ASN A 420 -6.51 -24.00 -21.52
CA ASN A 420 -5.23 -24.60 -21.14
C ASN A 420 -5.11 -26.07 -21.52
N HIS A 421 -6.21 -26.75 -21.88
CA HIS A 421 -6.25 -28.15 -22.31
C HIS A 421 -6.75 -28.29 -23.76
N ASP A 422 -6.78 -27.19 -24.50
CA ASP A 422 -7.23 -27.14 -25.88
C ASP A 422 -6.33 -27.98 -26.77
N THR A 423 -6.85 -29.11 -27.28
CA THR A 423 -6.12 -30.02 -28.17
C THR A 423 -5.74 -29.37 -29.49
N ASP A 424 -6.46 -28.34 -29.93
CA ASP A 424 -6.20 -27.64 -31.19
C ASP A 424 -4.96 -26.74 -31.07
N TYR A 425 -4.62 -26.30 -29.84
CA TYR A 425 -3.46 -25.46 -29.55
C TYR A 425 -2.30 -26.25 -28.92
N TRP A 426 -2.58 -27.08 -27.92
CA TRP A 426 -1.58 -27.85 -27.16
C TRP A 426 -1.28 -29.23 -27.76
N GLY A 427 -2.05 -29.66 -28.76
CA GLY A 427 -1.93 -30.95 -29.42
C GLY A 427 -2.52 -32.12 -28.61
N PRO A 428 -2.28 -33.38 -29.05
CA PRO A 428 -2.86 -34.57 -28.42
C PRO A 428 -2.45 -34.78 -26.96
N THR A 429 -1.35 -34.16 -26.51
CA THR A 429 -0.82 -34.27 -25.15
C THR A 429 -1.35 -33.19 -24.21
N ALA A 430 -2.36 -32.41 -24.61
CA ALA A 430 -2.96 -31.33 -23.81
C ALA A 430 -3.43 -31.80 -22.43
N ALA A 431 -4.02 -32.99 -22.35
CA ALA A 431 -4.50 -33.64 -21.14
C ALA A 431 -3.43 -34.46 -20.40
N THR A 432 -2.15 -34.25 -20.69
CA THR A 432 -1.03 -34.90 -19.97
C THR A 432 -0.10 -33.85 -19.38
N PHE A 433 0.38 -34.11 -18.17
CA PHE A 433 1.39 -33.28 -17.50
C PHE A 433 2.78 -33.59 -18.09
N GLY A 434 3.39 -32.61 -18.77
CA GLY A 434 4.69 -32.77 -19.44
C GLY A 434 5.49 -31.46 -19.47
N PRO A 435 6.46 -31.26 -18.55
CA PRO A 435 7.29 -30.05 -18.49
C PRO A 435 8.11 -29.78 -19.77
N GLU A 436 8.46 -30.81 -20.51
CA GLU A 436 9.32 -30.72 -21.70
C GLU A 436 8.71 -29.87 -22.82
N ARG A 437 7.40 -29.63 -22.78
CA ARG A 437 6.69 -28.70 -23.69
C ARG A 437 7.26 -27.28 -23.66
N TRP A 438 7.87 -26.90 -22.54
CA TRP A 438 8.43 -25.57 -22.32
C TRP A 438 9.92 -25.49 -22.63
N LEU A 439 10.51 -26.56 -23.18
CA LEU A 439 11.95 -26.72 -23.30
C LEU A 439 12.36 -27.24 -24.68
N THR A 440 13.59 -26.91 -25.08
CA THR A 440 14.29 -27.55 -26.19
C THR A 440 15.21 -28.62 -25.61
N SER A 441 15.39 -29.74 -26.33
CA SER A 441 16.34 -30.77 -25.93
C SER A 441 17.77 -30.19 -25.81
N PRO A 442 18.54 -30.60 -24.79
CA PRO A 442 19.92 -30.14 -24.63
C PRO A 442 20.80 -30.51 -25.82
N SER A 443 21.77 -29.67 -26.16
CA SER A 443 22.72 -29.91 -27.26
C SER A 443 23.72 -31.04 -26.96
N SER A 444 23.91 -31.38 -25.69
CA SER A 444 24.74 -32.49 -25.21
C SER A 444 24.22 -32.99 -23.86
N LEU A 445 24.70 -34.15 -23.39
CA LEU A 445 24.29 -34.73 -22.11
C LEU A 445 24.61 -33.83 -20.91
N ASP A 446 25.71 -33.06 -20.99
CA ASP A 446 26.17 -32.17 -19.92
C ASP A 446 25.57 -30.76 -19.99
N ALA A 447 24.94 -30.40 -21.11
CA ALA A 447 24.25 -29.13 -21.25
C ALA A 447 22.95 -29.09 -20.44
N LEU A 448 22.57 -27.90 -19.98
CA LEU A 448 21.26 -27.63 -19.38
C LEU A 448 20.18 -27.57 -20.47
N TYR A 449 18.93 -27.81 -20.09
CA TYR A 449 17.78 -27.52 -20.96
C TYR A 449 17.67 -26.03 -21.25
N GLU A 450 17.27 -25.69 -22.48
CA GLU A 450 16.98 -24.32 -22.88
C GLU A 450 15.46 -24.08 -22.95
N PRO A 451 14.97 -22.90 -22.53
CA PRO A 451 13.54 -22.58 -22.63
C PRO A 451 13.12 -22.35 -24.08
N THR A 452 11.93 -22.83 -24.46
CA THR A 452 11.31 -22.46 -25.72
C THR A 452 10.59 -21.10 -25.62
N THR A 453 10.45 -20.42 -26.76
CA THR A 453 9.67 -19.19 -26.83
C THR A 453 8.19 -19.54 -26.90
N HIS A 454 7.40 -19.04 -25.95
CA HIS A 454 5.95 -19.17 -25.94
C HIS A 454 5.28 -17.80 -26.06
N PRO A 455 4.13 -17.68 -26.73
CA PRO A 455 3.41 -16.43 -26.79
C PRO A 455 2.93 -16.01 -25.40
N ASN A 456 2.79 -14.70 -25.17
CA ASN A 456 2.20 -14.18 -23.94
C ASN A 456 0.67 -14.06 -24.05
N PRO A 457 -0.10 -14.48 -23.03
CA PRO A 457 0.37 -15.19 -21.83
C PRO A 457 0.74 -16.65 -22.15
N PRO A 458 1.68 -17.27 -21.42
CA PRO A 458 2.10 -18.66 -21.67
C PRO A 458 0.98 -19.66 -21.38
N HIS A 459 0.10 -19.36 -20.43
CA HIS A 459 -1.12 -20.12 -20.11
C HIS A 459 -2.16 -19.16 -19.50
N LEU A 460 -3.42 -19.58 -19.39
CA LEU A 460 -4.55 -18.72 -19.01
C LEU A 460 -4.80 -18.61 -17.49
N SER A 461 -4.03 -19.32 -16.66
CA SER A 461 -4.30 -19.44 -15.21
C SER A 461 -4.10 -18.13 -14.44
N PHE A 462 -3.30 -17.21 -15.00
CA PHE A 462 -3.14 -15.84 -14.49
C PHE A 462 -4.00 -14.81 -15.25
N GLY A 463 -4.85 -15.27 -16.18
CA GLY A 463 -5.57 -14.42 -17.13
C GLY A 463 -4.63 -13.69 -18.10
N ALA A 464 -5.16 -12.67 -18.78
CA ALA A 464 -4.41 -11.85 -19.73
C ALA A 464 -4.91 -10.40 -19.75
N GLY A 465 -4.17 -9.52 -20.43
CA GLY A 465 -4.50 -8.11 -20.61
C GLY A 465 -4.40 -7.27 -19.33
N SER A 466 -5.06 -6.11 -19.33
CA SER A 466 -4.97 -5.08 -18.26
C SER A 466 -5.44 -5.55 -16.87
N ARG A 467 -6.08 -6.71 -16.81
CA ARG A 467 -6.63 -7.32 -15.59
C ARG A 467 -6.09 -8.73 -15.36
N SER A 468 -4.90 -9.03 -15.87
CA SER A 468 -4.09 -10.18 -15.48
C SER A 468 -3.78 -10.17 -13.97
N CYS A 469 -3.39 -11.32 -13.42
CA CYS A 469 -3.05 -11.43 -12.01
C CYS A 469 -1.84 -10.55 -11.65
N PRO A 470 -1.97 -9.61 -10.70
CA PRO A 470 -0.82 -8.82 -10.23
C PRO A 470 0.18 -9.67 -9.42
N GLY A 471 -0.27 -10.80 -8.87
CA GLY A 471 0.54 -11.75 -8.10
C GLY A 471 1.19 -12.87 -8.90
N ALA A 472 1.17 -12.82 -10.25
CA ALA A 472 1.73 -13.90 -11.07
C ALA A 472 3.22 -14.15 -10.78
N LEU A 473 4.01 -13.08 -10.68
CA LEU A 473 5.45 -13.17 -10.43
C LEU A 473 5.78 -13.80 -9.07
N ILE A 474 5.14 -13.31 -7.99
CA ILE A 474 5.37 -13.84 -6.65
C ILE A 474 4.91 -15.30 -6.55
N ALA A 475 3.77 -15.66 -7.14
CA ALA A 475 3.28 -17.03 -7.13
C ALA A 475 4.26 -18.00 -7.82
N SER A 476 4.74 -17.66 -9.02
CA SER A 476 5.72 -18.50 -9.73
C SER A 476 7.02 -18.67 -8.94
N LYS A 477 7.54 -17.59 -8.33
CA LYS A 477 8.76 -17.64 -7.51
C LYS A 477 8.60 -18.50 -6.25
N LEU A 478 7.46 -18.37 -5.56
CA LEU A 478 7.19 -19.16 -4.35
C LEU A 478 7.04 -20.65 -4.66
N ILE A 479 6.41 -21.00 -5.79
CA ILE A 479 6.29 -22.38 -6.25
C ILE A 479 7.65 -22.93 -6.68
N TYR A 480 8.43 -22.15 -7.45
CA TYR A 480 9.78 -22.51 -7.87
C TYR A 480 10.68 -22.83 -6.67
N ALA A 481 10.78 -21.92 -5.70
CA ALA A 481 11.68 -22.09 -4.55
C ALA A 481 11.25 -23.28 -3.68
N ALA A 482 9.95 -23.45 -3.43
CA ALA A 482 9.46 -24.60 -2.68
C ALA A 482 9.82 -25.92 -3.38
N LEU A 483 9.61 -26.02 -4.70
CA LEU A 483 10.00 -27.22 -5.45
C LEU A 483 11.52 -27.40 -5.49
N PHE A 484 12.29 -26.32 -5.70
CA PHE A 484 13.75 -26.37 -5.74
C PHE A 484 14.29 -26.98 -4.45
N ARG A 485 13.82 -26.48 -3.30
CA ARG A 485 14.26 -26.94 -1.98
C ARG A 485 13.79 -28.36 -1.67
N LEU A 486 12.51 -28.67 -1.94
CA LEU A 486 11.97 -30.01 -1.70
C LEU A 486 12.67 -31.07 -2.55
N LEU A 487 12.81 -30.84 -3.85
CA LEU A 487 13.37 -31.83 -4.78
C LEU A 487 14.89 -31.94 -4.66
N SER A 488 15.58 -30.90 -4.18
CA SER A 488 17.01 -30.97 -3.83
C SER A 488 17.27 -31.92 -2.66
N LEU A 489 16.33 -32.02 -1.70
CA LEU A 489 16.51 -32.78 -0.46
C LEU A 489 15.83 -34.13 -0.47
N TYR A 490 14.71 -34.27 -1.17
CA TYR A 490 13.85 -35.43 -1.09
C TYR A 490 13.52 -35.98 -2.47
N LYS A 491 13.46 -37.31 -2.54
CA LYS A 491 12.60 -38.01 -3.48
C LYS A 491 11.22 -38.16 -2.84
N ILE A 492 10.21 -37.55 -3.45
CA ILE A 492 8.82 -37.55 -2.99
C ILE A 492 8.10 -38.66 -3.74
N GLU A 493 7.50 -39.60 -3.02
CA GLU A 493 6.77 -40.74 -3.58
C GLU A 493 5.30 -40.68 -3.16
N ALA A 494 4.40 -41.09 -4.06
CA ALA A 494 2.98 -41.18 -3.75
C ALA A 494 2.73 -42.20 -2.63
N SER A 495 1.81 -41.87 -1.72
CA SER A 495 1.32 -42.82 -0.73
C SER A 495 0.70 -44.03 -1.43
N VAL A 496 0.97 -45.21 -0.89
CA VAL A 496 0.35 -46.45 -1.37
C VAL A 496 -1.13 -46.52 -0.95
N THR A 497 -1.45 -45.95 0.21
CA THR A 497 -2.79 -46.03 0.82
C THR A 497 -3.71 -44.88 0.38
N ASN A 498 -3.13 -43.72 0.07
CA ASN A 498 -3.87 -42.53 -0.33
C ASN A 498 -3.14 -41.77 -1.45
N PRO A 499 -3.10 -42.33 -2.69
CA PRO A 499 -2.37 -41.73 -3.81
C PRO A 499 -3.03 -40.43 -4.33
N PRO A 500 -2.26 -39.56 -5.01
CA PRO A 500 -2.79 -38.34 -5.61
C PRO A 500 -3.73 -38.63 -6.79
N ASN A 501 -4.74 -37.78 -6.97
CA ASN A 501 -5.48 -37.68 -8.23
C ASN A 501 -4.79 -36.63 -9.12
N THR A 502 -4.31 -37.05 -10.29
CA THR A 502 -3.55 -36.21 -11.22
C THR A 502 -4.35 -35.82 -12.47
N ASP A 503 -5.65 -36.07 -12.49
CA ASP A 503 -6.52 -35.60 -13.57
C ASP A 503 -6.75 -34.09 -13.44
N TYR A 504 -6.65 -33.35 -14.55
CA TYR A 504 -6.72 -31.88 -14.52
C TYR A 504 -8.13 -31.34 -14.20
N VAL A 505 -9.16 -32.18 -14.16
CA VAL A 505 -10.51 -31.83 -13.71
C VAL A 505 -10.77 -32.41 -12.32
N ASP A 506 -10.52 -33.71 -12.14
CA ASP A 506 -10.91 -34.45 -10.94
C ASP A 506 -9.93 -34.25 -9.76
N TYR A 507 -8.77 -33.62 -9.97
CA TYR A 507 -7.95 -33.15 -8.85
C TYR A 507 -8.71 -32.15 -7.97
N ASN A 508 -9.65 -31.39 -8.55
CA ASN A 508 -10.46 -30.43 -7.81
C ASN A 508 -11.56 -31.15 -7.01
N ALA A 509 -11.49 -31.04 -5.69
CA ALA A 509 -12.46 -31.62 -4.77
C ALA A 509 -13.85 -30.97 -4.88
N ILE A 510 -13.91 -29.68 -5.27
CA ILE A 510 -15.17 -28.94 -5.42
C ILE A 510 -15.17 -28.23 -6.78
N LYS A 511 -15.73 -28.90 -7.79
CA LYS A 511 -15.72 -28.43 -9.18
C LYS A 511 -16.47 -27.11 -9.40
N SER A 512 -17.42 -26.78 -8.53
CA SER A 512 -18.16 -25.53 -8.60
C SER A 512 -17.41 -24.34 -8.01
N ALA A 513 -16.29 -24.57 -7.30
CA ALA A 513 -15.48 -23.53 -6.70
C ALA A 513 -14.80 -22.66 -7.77
N LEU A 514 -14.68 -21.36 -7.47
CA LEU A 514 -13.94 -20.43 -8.32
C LEU A 514 -12.45 -20.82 -8.41
N VAL A 515 -11.90 -21.26 -7.28
CA VAL A 515 -10.51 -21.68 -7.14
C VAL A 515 -10.50 -23.17 -6.84
N ALA A 516 -9.70 -23.92 -7.57
CA ALA A 516 -9.61 -25.36 -7.41
C ALA A 516 -8.97 -25.73 -6.07
N ILE A 517 -9.61 -26.66 -5.36
CA ILE A 517 -9.13 -27.19 -4.08
C ILE A 517 -8.63 -28.62 -4.34
N PRO A 518 -7.32 -28.89 -4.29
CA PRO A 518 -6.81 -30.24 -4.52
C PRO A 518 -7.39 -31.23 -3.51
N ARG A 519 -7.76 -32.41 -3.99
CA ARG A 519 -8.07 -33.57 -3.13
C ARG A 519 -6.86 -33.90 -2.27
N ASP A 520 -7.11 -34.28 -1.02
CA ASP A 520 -6.05 -34.65 -0.09
C ASP A 520 -5.46 -36.01 -0.46
N PHE A 521 -4.13 -36.09 -0.45
CA PHE A 521 -3.36 -37.31 -0.67
C PHE A 521 -2.17 -37.36 0.28
N GLY A 522 -1.58 -38.54 0.44
CA GLY A 522 -0.36 -38.76 1.22
C GLY A 522 0.89 -38.85 0.34
N VAL A 523 2.05 -38.47 0.89
CA VAL A 523 3.36 -38.67 0.26
C VAL A 523 4.35 -39.25 1.26
N ARG A 524 5.29 -40.05 0.75
CA ARG A 524 6.50 -40.47 1.46
C ARG A 524 7.67 -39.60 1.03
N LEU A 525 8.44 -39.10 1.99
CA LEU A 525 9.62 -38.28 1.75
C LEU A 525 10.88 -39.12 1.94
N VAL A 526 11.56 -39.50 0.88
CA VAL A 526 12.81 -40.27 0.94
C VAL A 526 13.99 -39.30 0.81
N PRO A 527 14.83 -39.11 1.84
CA PRO A 527 16.00 -38.24 1.74
C PRO A 527 16.91 -38.62 0.56
N ARG A 528 17.40 -37.62 -0.18
CA ARG A 528 18.44 -37.82 -1.21
C ARG A 528 19.79 -38.04 -0.53
N GLY A 529 20.61 -38.94 -1.06
CA GLY A 529 21.91 -39.29 -0.46
C GLY A 529 21.77 -40.03 0.88
N ASP A 530 22.64 -39.70 1.82
CA ASP A 530 22.65 -40.24 3.19
C ASP A 530 21.87 -39.35 4.20
N GLY A 531 21.19 -38.31 3.70
CA GLY A 531 20.47 -37.34 4.52
C GLY A 531 21.34 -36.36 5.30
N GLU A 532 22.66 -36.30 5.08
CA GLU A 532 23.54 -35.30 5.68
C GLU A 532 23.14 -33.89 5.27
N MET A 533 22.84 -33.67 3.99
CA MET A 533 22.40 -32.37 3.50
C MET A 533 21.11 -31.89 4.17
N VAL A 534 20.14 -32.80 4.36
CA VAL A 534 18.87 -32.51 5.07
C VAL A 534 19.16 -32.05 6.50
N ARG A 535 20.00 -32.80 7.24
CA ARG A 535 20.40 -32.44 8.60
C ARG A 535 21.11 -31.09 8.65
N GLY A 536 22.08 -30.86 7.76
CA GLY A 536 22.83 -29.60 7.70
C GLY A 536 21.96 -28.38 7.37
N VAL A 537 20.97 -28.52 6.49
CA VAL A 537 19.98 -27.44 6.23
C VAL A 537 19.09 -27.20 7.45
N LEU A 538 18.63 -28.27 8.10
CA LEU A 538 17.80 -28.17 9.30
C LEU A 538 18.54 -27.56 10.49
N GLU A 539 19.84 -27.82 10.63
CA GLU A 539 20.73 -27.16 11.58
C GLU A 539 20.92 -25.68 11.26
N ALA A 540 21.28 -25.34 10.02
CA ALA A 540 21.46 -23.95 9.60
C ALA A 540 20.18 -23.11 9.79
N GLY A 541 19.01 -23.65 9.49
CA GLY A 541 17.76 -22.93 9.69
C GLY A 541 17.26 -22.89 11.13
N ARG A 542 17.78 -23.73 12.05
CA ARG A 542 17.55 -23.53 13.49
C ARG A 542 18.16 -22.21 13.95
N ASP A 543 19.31 -21.84 13.40
CA ASP A 543 19.94 -20.55 13.67
C ASP A 543 19.17 -19.39 13.03
N ILE A 544 18.63 -19.56 11.82
CA ILE A 544 17.78 -18.54 11.17
C ILE A 544 16.51 -18.29 11.99
N VAL A 545 15.83 -19.35 12.43
CA VAL A 545 14.64 -19.24 13.30
C VAL A 545 15.02 -18.66 14.66
N SER A 546 16.15 -19.09 15.25
CA SER A 546 16.66 -18.61 16.54
C SER A 546 17.06 -17.14 16.50
N ILE A 547 17.75 -16.66 15.46
CA ILE A 547 18.13 -15.25 15.29
C ILE A 547 16.88 -14.38 15.10
N HIS A 548 15.92 -14.83 14.27
CA HIS A 548 14.63 -14.15 14.14
C HIS A 548 13.84 -14.15 15.46
N TRP A 549 13.83 -15.25 16.23
CA TRP A 549 13.18 -15.35 17.55
C TRP A 549 13.90 -14.55 18.64
N SER A 550 15.23 -14.47 18.57
CA SER A 550 16.08 -13.73 19.48
C SER A 550 15.93 -12.23 19.26
N LEU A 551 15.82 -11.76 18.01
CA LEU A 551 15.45 -10.37 17.70
C LEU A 551 14.03 -10.01 18.17
N LEU A 552 13.11 -10.99 18.19
CA LEU A 552 11.77 -10.88 18.78
C LEU A 552 11.79 -10.77 20.31
N HIS A 553 12.79 -11.33 20.99
CA HIS A 553 12.91 -11.29 22.45
C HIS A 553 13.96 -10.29 22.95
N PHE A 554 14.90 -9.81 22.13
CA PHE A 554 15.93 -8.87 22.56
C PHE A 554 15.34 -7.48 22.85
N THR A 555 14.25 -7.09 22.18
CA THR A 555 13.52 -5.85 22.47
C THR A 555 12.71 -5.94 23.78
N ALA A 556 12.24 -7.13 24.17
CA ALA A 556 11.60 -7.35 25.47
C ALA A 556 12.63 -7.56 26.60
N ALA A 557 13.73 -8.28 26.32
CA ALA A 557 14.77 -8.61 27.27
C ALA A 557 15.68 -7.41 27.59
N VAL A 558 15.93 -6.47 26.67
CA VAL A 558 16.70 -5.24 26.97
C VAL A 558 15.95 -4.32 27.95
N SER A 559 14.62 -4.45 28.06
CA SER A 559 13.83 -3.75 29.08
C SER A 559 13.88 -4.43 30.46
N VAL A 560 14.18 -5.74 30.53
CA VAL A 560 14.34 -6.49 31.80
C VAL A 560 15.81 -6.55 32.24
N TYR A 561 16.76 -6.61 31.30
CA TYR A 561 18.20 -6.62 31.55
C TYR A 561 18.71 -5.27 32.08
N ARG A 562 18.03 -4.16 31.74
CA ARG A 562 18.26 -2.84 32.36
C ARG A 562 17.74 -2.73 33.80
N VAL A 563 16.85 -3.64 34.23
CA VAL A 563 16.32 -3.67 35.61
C VAL A 563 17.12 -4.63 36.50
N THR A 564 17.66 -5.73 35.95
CA THR A 564 18.50 -6.65 36.73
C THR A 564 19.96 -6.20 36.87
N ASN A 565 20.54 -5.49 35.89
CA ASN A 565 21.88 -4.90 36.07
C ASN A 565 21.92 -3.66 36.97
N ALA A 566 20.78 -3.01 37.22
CA ALA A 566 20.70 -1.94 38.22
C ALA A 566 20.82 -2.49 39.67
N LEU A 567 20.52 -3.78 39.88
CA LEU A 567 20.62 -4.47 41.17
C LEU A 567 21.98 -5.13 41.42
N SER A 568 22.73 -5.51 40.37
CA SER A 568 24.10 -6.05 40.48
C SER A 568 25.17 -4.95 40.55
N LEU A 569 24.91 -3.77 39.97
CA LEU A 569 25.78 -2.59 40.12
C LEU A 569 25.65 -1.93 41.51
N SER A 570 24.51 -2.07 42.20
CA SER A 570 24.34 -1.56 43.57
C SER A 570 25.09 -2.37 44.63
N THR A 571 25.30 -3.68 44.42
CA THR A 571 26.10 -4.53 45.33
C THR A 571 27.60 -4.43 45.07
N ALA A 572 28.03 -4.11 43.84
CA ALA A 572 29.43 -3.82 43.52
C ALA A 572 29.88 -2.42 43.99
N TYR A 573 28.97 -1.44 44.06
CA TYR A 573 29.30 -0.09 44.57
C TYR A 573 29.46 -0.04 46.11
N LEU A 574 28.83 -0.96 46.85
CA LEU A 574 28.94 -1.02 48.31
C LEU A 574 30.25 -1.67 48.80
N SER A 575 30.89 -2.55 48.02
CA SER A 575 32.15 -3.21 48.42
C SER A 575 33.40 -2.34 48.17
N VAL A 576 33.31 -1.32 47.31
CA VAL A 576 34.41 -0.38 47.03
C VAL A 576 34.54 0.69 48.13
N PHE A 577 33.45 1.03 48.82
CA PHE A 577 33.47 2.03 49.90
C PHE A 577 34.09 1.53 51.22
N ASP A 578 34.19 0.22 51.43
CA ASP A 578 34.77 -0.38 52.65
C ASP A 578 36.30 -0.54 52.60
N SER A 579 36.96 -0.24 51.48
CA SER A 579 38.39 -0.53 51.29
C SER A 579 39.32 0.69 51.23
N HIS A 580 38.82 1.93 51.24
CA HIS A 580 39.64 3.14 51.04
C HIS A 580 39.28 4.29 52.02
N PRO A 581 39.96 4.42 53.18
CA PRO A 581 39.59 5.37 54.24
C PRO A 581 40.01 6.85 54.04
N GLN A 582 40.53 7.27 52.88
CA GLN A 582 41.29 8.54 52.77
C GLN A 582 40.74 9.63 51.84
N LEU A 583 39.48 9.57 51.42
CA LEU A 583 38.84 10.66 50.67
C LEU A 583 37.59 11.14 51.40
N ILE A 584 37.80 11.95 52.44
CA ILE A 584 36.74 12.67 53.16
C ILE A 584 37.12 14.16 53.19
N SER A 585 36.50 14.93 52.29
CA SER A 585 36.08 16.30 52.60
C SER A 585 34.94 16.68 51.67
N ASP A 586 33.83 17.09 52.28
CA ASP A 586 32.55 17.52 51.70
C ASP A 586 31.62 16.45 51.12
N THR A 587 30.66 16.02 51.96
CA THR A 587 29.21 15.97 51.68
C THR A 587 28.47 15.18 52.78
N SER A 588 28.23 15.81 53.93
CA SER A 588 27.43 15.23 55.03
C SER A 588 25.93 15.14 54.73
N ASN A 589 25.46 15.54 53.54
CA ASN A 589 24.04 15.54 53.17
C ASN A 589 23.57 14.33 52.33
N MET A 590 24.48 13.43 51.91
CA MET A 590 24.13 12.31 51.03
C MET A 590 23.79 11.02 51.77
N ARG A 591 24.27 10.83 53.02
CA ARG A 591 23.98 9.63 53.82
C ARG A 591 22.57 9.57 54.40
N PHE A 592 21.92 10.72 54.65
CA PHE A 592 20.58 10.75 55.26
C PHE A 592 19.44 10.58 54.25
N ARG A 593 19.67 10.91 52.97
CA ARG A 593 18.67 10.85 51.89
C ARG A 593 18.55 9.46 51.23
N ILE A 594 19.60 8.64 51.31
CA ILE A 594 19.59 7.29 50.72
C ILE A 594 18.96 6.26 51.69
N ALA A 595 19.17 6.40 53.00
CA ALA A 595 18.59 5.49 53.99
C ALA A 595 17.06 5.67 54.17
N SER A 596 16.53 6.87 53.93
CA SER A 596 15.11 7.18 54.10
C SER A 596 14.24 6.81 52.89
N GLY A 597 14.81 6.80 51.67
CA GLY A 597 14.09 6.40 50.45
C GLY A 597 13.89 4.88 50.30
N VAL A 598 14.83 4.07 50.81
CA VAL A 598 14.80 2.60 50.66
C VAL A 598 13.79 1.97 51.62
N THR A 599 13.58 2.53 52.82
CA THR A 599 12.61 2.00 53.79
C THR A 599 11.16 2.30 53.41
N VAL A 600 10.90 3.43 52.74
CA VAL A 600 9.54 3.82 52.30
C VAL A 600 9.08 3.00 51.09
N ALA A 601 9.99 2.65 50.18
CA ALA A 601 9.67 1.82 49.02
C ALA A 601 9.40 0.35 49.38
N LEU A 602 10.04 -0.18 50.43
CA LEU A 602 9.83 -1.55 50.92
C LEU A 602 8.53 -1.72 51.72
N ALA A 603 8.04 -0.68 52.40
CA ALA A 603 6.79 -0.75 53.15
C ALA A 603 5.54 -0.66 52.25
N ALA A 604 5.61 0.10 51.15
CA ALA A 604 4.49 0.28 50.21
C ALA A 604 4.21 -0.95 49.32
N LEU A 605 5.18 -1.86 49.17
CA LEU A 605 5.04 -3.10 48.40
C LEU A 605 4.53 -4.29 49.24
N ALA A 606 4.51 -4.18 50.57
CA ALA A 606 4.18 -5.31 51.45
C ALA A 606 2.72 -5.34 51.94
N PHE A 607 2.02 -4.20 52.00
CA PHE A 607 0.65 -4.13 52.51
C PHE A 607 -0.21 -3.21 51.64
N GLY A 608 -0.90 -3.82 50.67
CA GLY A 608 -1.82 -3.11 49.80
C GLY A 608 -3.10 -2.72 50.54
N GLU A 609 -3.15 -1.54 51.14
CA GLU A 609 -4.39 -0.85 51.55
C GLU A 609 -4.21 0.67 51.53
N LYS A 610 -5.26 1.39 51.07
CA LYS A 610 -5.39 2.86 51.12
C LYS A 610 -5.67 3.31 52.55
N LEU A 611 -5.07 4.41 53.03
CA LEU A 611 -5.61 5.28 54.12
C LEU A 611 -4.74 6.57 54.31
N PRO A 612 -5.18 7.61 55.07
CA PRO A 612 -5.65 8.90 54.56
C PRO A 612 -4.71 10.11 54.86
N ALA A 613 -5.04 11.28 54.30
CA ALA A 613 -4.28 12.53 54.50
C ALA A 613 -4.54 13.19 55.87
N PRO A 614 -3.52 13.70 56.59
CA PRO A 614 -3.69 14.60 57.72
C PRO A 614 -3.61 16.08 57.30
N SER A 615 -4.50 16.88 57.90
CA SER A 615 -4.66 18.34 57.80
C SER A 615 -3.56 19.16 58.50
N PRO A 616 -3.27 20.40 58.07
CA PRO A 616 -2.37 21.31 58.77
C PRO A 616 -3.09 22.31 59.70
N LYS A 617 -2.45 22.61 60.84
CA LYS A 617 -2.74 23.65 61.84
C LYS A 617 -1.37 23.95 62.47
N VAL A 618 -0.85 25.16 62.74
CA VAL A 618 -1.33 26.54 62.90
C VAL A 618 -0.09 27.46 62.75
N PHE A 619 -0.09 28.60 62.07
CA PHE A 619 -0.14 30.02 62.55
C PHE A 619 0.66 30.79 61.46
N GLY A 620 0.29 31.92 60.85
CA GLY A 620 -0.74 32.90 61.10
C GLY A 620 -0.16 34.30 60.84
N VAL A 621 -0.04 34.75 59.57
CA VAL A 621 -0.03 36.16 59.16
C VAL A 621 -0.62 36.26 57.74
N ASP A 622 -1.54 37.20 57.58
CA ASP A 622 -2.35 37.53 56.40
C ASP A 622 -1.60 38.45 55.41
N PRO A 623 -1.41 38.05 54.13
CA PRO A 623 -1.00 38.93 53.05
C PRO A 623 -2.15 39.10 52.03
N SER A 624 -3.30 39.61 52.46
CA SER A 624 -4.48 39.80 51.62
C SER A 624 -4.39 40.94 50.59
N ASN A 625 -3.21 41.50 50.23
CA ASN A 625 -3.17 42.52 49.17
C ASN A 625 -1.82 42.82 48.49
N ALA A 626 -1.07 41.79 48.08
CA ALA A 626 -0.07 41.96 47.03
C ALA A 626 0.18 40.64 46.28
N PRO A 627 -0.03 40.54 44.95
CA PRO A 627 0.38 39.37 44.19
C PRO A 627 1.92 39.35 44.07
N PRO A 628 2.62 38.32 44.58
CA PRO A 628 4.05 38.13 44.32
C PRO A 628 4.22 37.36 43.01
N GLN A 629 5.23 37.80 42.25
CA GLN A 629 5.75 37.21 41.03
C GLN A 629 5.81 35.67 41.06
N PHE A 630 5.13 35.03 40.11
CA PHE A 630 5.39 33.64 39.78
C PHE A 630 6.71 33.56 39.00
N SER A 631 7.72 32.94 39.63
CA SER A 631 8.85 32.33 38.93
C SER A 631 8.29 31.24 38.00
N PRO A 632 8.76 31.12 36.74
CA PRO A 632 8.39 30.00 35.89
C PRO A 632 8.78 28.69 36.57
N PRO A 633 7.94 27.64 36.51
CA PRO A 633 8.32 26.32 37.02
C PRO A 633 9.61 25.86 36.32
N GLU A 634 10.55 25.35 37.12
CA GLU A 634 11.77 24.71 36.63
C GLU A 634 11.41 23.69 35.55
N LEU A 635 11.86 23.98 34.33
CA LEU A 635 11.86 23.09 33.18
C LEU A 635 12.72 21.86 33.51
N ASP A 636 12.09 20.90 34.16
CA ASP A 636 12.70 19.61 34.45
C ASP A 636 12.80 18.84 33.14
N THR A 637 13.97 18.97 32.53
CA THR A 637 14.55 18.23 31.40
C THR A 637 13.57 17.44 30.52
N PHE A 638 13.26 18.04 29.37
CA PHE A 638 12.79 17.36 28.16
C PHE A 638 13.53 16.01 27.98
N LYS A 639 12.87 14.89 28.31
CA LYS A 639 13.06 13.68 27.51
C LYS A 639 12.25 13.90 26.25
N ALA A 640 12.92 14.50 25.27
CA ALA A 640 12.46 14.61 23.90
C ALA A 640 11.74 13.31 23.48
N ALA A 641 10.52 13.43 22.97
CA ALA A 641 10.08 12.54 21.89
C ALA A 641 11.27 12.44 20.92
N PRO A 642 11.70 11.22 20.53
CA PRO A 642 13.08 10.93 20.18
C PRO A 642 13.66 12.12 19.47
N ALA A 643 14.59 12.82 20.13
CA ALA A 643 15.48 13.68 19.39
C ALA A 643 15.96 12.81 18.24
N LEU A 644 15.58 13.16 17.01
CA LEU A 644 16.35 12.89 15.81
C LEU A 644 17.68 13.65 16.03
N GLY A 645 18.43 13.18 17.02
CA GLY A 645 19.64 13.75 17.54
C GLY A 645 20.76 13.01 16.85
N GLY A 646 21.12 13.53 15.69
CA GLY A 646 22.18 13.02 14.83
C GLY A 646 22.02 13.38 13.36
N ASP A 647 21.19 14.37 12.98
CA ASP A 647 21.12 14.87 11.59
C ASP A 647 22.30 15.79 11.29
N GLU A 648 23.52 15.25 11.39
CA GLU A 648 24.66 15.89 10.72
C GLU A 648 24.49 15.62 9.22
N PHE A 649 24.51 16.66 8.39
CA PHE A 649 24.42 16.50 6.94
C PHE A 649 25.49 15.50 6.48
N ASP A 650 25.06 14.34 5.96
CA ASP A 650 25.95 13.30 5.46
C ASP A 650 26.09 13.40 3.92
N PRO A 651 27.21 13.96 3.41
CA PRO A 651 27.46 14.01 1.97
C PRO A 651 27.69 12.62 1.34
N GLY A 652 27.92 11.58 2.15
CA GLY A 652 28.07 10.19 1.71
C GLY A 652 26.76 9.51 1.33
N THR A 653 25.63 10.00 1.87
CA THR A 653 24.29 9.48 1.62
C THR A 653 23.50 10.49 0.78
N TYR A 654 23.18 10.13 -0.46
CA TYR A 654 22.55 11.04 -1.43
C TYR A 654 21.34 10.41 -2.11
N ALA A 655 20.50 11.25 -2.72
CA ALA A 655 19.30 10.80 -3.44
C ALA A 655 19.64 9.76 -4.51
N ASP A 656 18.93 8.63 -4.48
CA ASP A 656 19.00 7.64 -5.55
C ASP A 656 18.38 8.19 -6.85
N GLN A 657 18.54 7.46 -7.95
CA GLN A 657 18.06 7.92 -9.25
C GLN A 657 16.54 8.12 -9.27
N ALA A 658 15.78 7.27 -8.57
CA ALA A 658 14.32 7.35 -8.56
C ALA A 658 13.83 8.59 -7.82
N LEU A 659 14.45 8.90 -6.67
CA LEU A 659 14.18 10.10 -5.88
C LEU A 659 14.62 11.36 -6.65
N TRP A 660 15.79 11.33 -7.29
CA TRP A 660 16.28 12.40 -8.15
C TRP A 660 15.30 12.70 -9.29
N ASP A 661 14.92 11.68 -10.06
CA ASP A 661 13.98 11.82 -11.19
C ASP A 661 12.58 12.29 -10.76
N LYS A 662 12.11 11.87 -9.57
CA LYS A 662 10.85 12.36 -8.97
C LYS A 662 10.90 13.87 -8.80
N TYR A 663 11.99 14.38 -8.23
CA TYR A 663 12.13 15.80 -7.90
C TYR A 663 12.57 16.65 -9.09
N LEU A 664 13.23 16.08 -10.10
CA LEU A 664 13.41 16.71 -11.40
C LEU A 664 12.06 17.02 -12.06
N ARG A 665 11.18 16.02 -12.22
CA ARG A 665 9.85 16.22 -12.82
C ARG A 665 9.02 17.24 -12.04
N LYS A 666 9.05 17.18 -10.70
CA LYS A 666 8.35 18.14 -9.84
C LYS A 666 8.91 19.55 -9.99
N GLY A 667 10.23 19.69 -10.04
CA GLY A 667 10.90 20.97 -10.25
C GLY A 667 10.56 21.60 -11.59
N ASP A 668 10.59 20.82 -12.67
CA ASP A 668 10.21 21.28 -14.01
C ASP A 668 8.77 21.79 -14.05
N HIS A 669 7.84 21.07 -13.41
CA HIS A 669 6.46 21.49 -13.31
C HIS A 669 6.32 22.83 -12.57
N ILE A 670 6.94 22.95 -11.38
CA ILE A 670 6.89 24.18 -10.57
C ILE A 670 7.52 25.37 -11.30
N MET A 671 8.61 25.16 -12.03
CA MET A 671 9.22 26.19 -12.89
C MET A 671 8.22 26.67 -13.95
N CYS A 672 7.52 25.75 -14.62
CA CYS A 672 6.48 26.12 -15.60
C CYS A 672 5.35 26.93 -14.95
N LEU A 673 4.93 26.59 -13.73
CA LEU A 673 3.93 27.38 -13.01
C LEU A 673 4.41 28.79 -12.69
N MET A 674 5.67 28.95 -12.26
CA MET A 674 6.26 30.26 -11.95
C MET A 674 6.39 31.15 -13.19
N GLU A 675 6.75 30.59 -14.34
CA GLU A 675 6.99 31.35 -15.59
C GLU A 675 5.72 31.64 -16.40
N ALA A 676 4.62 30.94 -16.14
CA ALA A 676 3.35 31.18 -16.82
C ALA A 676 2.56 32.37 -16.27
N THR A 677 1.69 32.93 -17.10
CA THR A 677 0.59 33.80 -16.66
C THR A 677 -0.30 33.10 -15.64
N ASP A 678 -1.10 33.84 -14.85
CA ASP A 678 -2.06 33.23 -13.91
C ASP A 678 -2.99 32.22 -14.60
N GLN A 679 -3.51 32.57 -15.78
CA GLN A 679 -4.35 31.67 -16.56
C GLN A 679 -3.58 30.47 -17.13
N GLY A 680 -2.33 30.68 -17.56
CA GLY A 680 -1.47 29.60 -18.06
C GLY A 680 -1.09 28.62 -16.96
N ALA A 681 -0.71 29.11 -15.78
CA ALA A 681 -0.46 28.31 -14.60
C ALA A 681 -1.73 27.60 -14.14
N GLY A 682 -2.89 28.27 -14.14
CA GLY A 682 -4.19 27.65 -13.87
C GLY A 682 -4.54 26.54 -14.86
N TRP A 683 -4.20 26.70 -16.14
CA TRP A 683 -4.38 25.66 -17.15
C TRP A 683 -3.45 24.46 -16.94
N LEU A 684 -2.17 24.69 -16.65
CA LEU A 684 -1.19 23.66 -16.28
C LEU A 684 -1.64 22.89 -15.03
N GLU A 685 -2.31 23.59 -14.12
CA GLU A 685 -2.88 23.06 -12.89
C GLU A 685 -4.28 22.44 -13.04
N LYS A 686 -4.79 22.39 -14.28
CA LYS A 686 -6.15 21.95 -14.65
C LYS A 686 -7.21 22.54 -13.72
N ASP A 687 -7.06 23.83 -13.43
CA ASP A 687 -7.99 24.62 -12.64
C ASP A 687 -9.33 24.72 -13.37
N THR A 688 -10.43 24.41 -12.68
CA THR A 688 -11.78 24.34 -13.27
C THR A 688 -12.50 25.69 -13.28
N ARG A 689 -11.89 26.77 -12.76
CA ARG A 689 -12.46 28.12 -12.86
C ARG A 689 -12.49 28.55 -14.34
N GLN A 690 -13.32 29.53 -14.65
CA GLN A 690 -13.48 30.08 -16.00
C GLN A 690 -13.32 31.60 -15.92
N PRO A 691 -12.17 32.18 -16.34
CA PRO A 691 -10.99 31.47 -16.86
C PRO A 691 -10.24 30.67 -15.75
N PRO A 692 -9.46 29.63 -16.12
CA PRO A 692 -8.58 28.93 -15.18
C PRO A 692 -7.62 29.89 -14.50
N SER A 693 -7.24 29.63 -13.26
CA SER A 693 -6.35 30.51 -12.50
C SER A 693 -5.44 29.71 -11.57
N ALA A 694 -4.23 30.17 -11.32
CA ALA A 694 -3.34 29.65 -10.28
C ALA A 694 -3.48 30.43 -8.96
N ALA A 695 -4.21 31.53 -8.94
CA ALA A 695 -4.40 32.36 -7.76
C ALA A 695 -4.93 31.56 -6.56
N SER A 696 -4.27 31.71 -5.40
CA SER A 696 -4.79 31.18 -4.14
C SER A 696 -6.10 31.88 -3.79
N LYS A 697 -6.96 31.21 -3.02
CA LYS A 697 -8.14 31.86 -2.42
C LYS A 697 -7.79 32.67 -1.18
N TRP A 698 -6.59 32.44 -0.63
CA TRP A 698 -6.08 33.05 0.58
C TRP A 698 -5.26 34.30 0.21
N ILE A 699 -5.94 35.43 0.03
CA ILE A 699 -5.34 36.70 -0.40
C ILE A 699 -5.43 37.79 0.68
N GLY A 700 -4.47 38.72 0.71
CA GLY A 700 -4.42 39.82 1.68
C GLY A 700 -3.87 39.45 3.07
N ASP A 701 -4.31 40.18 4.10
CA ASP A 701 -3.82 40.16 5.50
C ASP A 701 -4.15 38.84 6.27
N LEU A 702 -5.23 38.16 5.91
CA LEU A 702 -5.69 36.88 6.48
C LEU A 702 -5.77 36.74 8.02
N ARG A 703 -5.54 37.77 8.85
CA ARG A 703 -5.65 37.69 10.32
C ARG A 703 -6.94 37.03 10.79
N ALA A 704 -8.07 37.50 10.27
CA ALA A 704 -9.39 36.97 10.62
C ALA A 704 -9.57 35.52 10.16
N GLU A 705 -9.01 35.13 9.01
CA GLU A 705 -9.09 33.76 8.51
C GLU A 705 -8.16 32.82 9.29
N LEU A 706 -6.95 33.25 9.62
CA LEU A 706 -6.03 32.50 10.48
C LEU A 706 -6.64 32.25 11.85
N GLN A 707 -7.20 33.29 12.49
CA GLN A 707 -7.91 33.17 13.76
C GLN A 707 -9.15 32.27 13.64
N LYS A 708 -9.94 32.44 12.57
CA LYS A 708 -11.10 31.57 12.28
C LYS A 708 -10.69 30.11 12.19
N TRP A 709 -9.55 29.82 11.57
CA TRP A 709 -8.98 28.48 11.42
C TRP A 709 -8.02 28.10 12.55
N PHE A 710 -8.13 28.72 13.72
CA PHE A 710 -7.46 28.32 14.95
C PHE A 710 -5.92 28.33 14.89
N TRP A 711 -5.38 29.28 14.13
CA TRP A 711 -3.95 29.62 14.14
C TRP A 711 -3.69 30.75 15.13
N HIS A 712 -2.74 30.53 16.03
CA HIS A 712 -2.32 31.47 17.06
C HIS A 712 -0.87 31.89 16.83
N GLU A 713 -0.60 33.19 16.95
CA GLU A 713 0.78 33.69 17.08
C GLU A 713 1.25 33.39 18.51
N SER A 714 2.30 32.58 18.66
CA SER A 714 2.88 32.24 19.96
C SER A 714 3.70 33.40 20.54
N GLN A 715 3.86 33.45 21.86
CA GLN A 715 4.77 34.37 22.56
C GLN A 715 6.24 33.96 22.33
N TYR A 716 6.67 34.08 21.08
CA TYR A 716 8.01 33.78 20.61
C TYR A 716 8.95 34.93 20.98
N ASP A 717 10.13 34.63 21.53
CA ASP A 717 11.14 35.65 21.82
C ASP A 717 11.74 36.16 20.51
N LYS A 718 11.28 37.34 20.10
CA LYS A 718 11.59 37.94 18.80
C LYS A 718 12.97 38.58 18.74
N GLY A 719 13.72 38.64 19.85
CA GLY A 719 15.07 39.18 19.89
C GLY A 719 16.08 38.20 19.30
N TRP A 720 16.43 37.18 20.08
CA TRP A 720 17.53 36.25 19.75
C TRP A 720 17.22 35.30 18.59
N GLU A 721 15.95 34.95 18.37
CA GLU A 721 15.55 34.05 17.29
C GLU A 721 15.59 34.71 15.90
N CYS A 722 15.72 36.03 15.84
CA CYS A 722 15.82 36.80 14.59
C CYS A 722 17.23 37.25 14.23
N ASP A 723 18.22 36.98 15.09
CA ASP A 723 19.60 37.31 14.82
C ASP A 723 20.28 36.16 14.06
N PHE A 724 20.24 36.24 12.72
CA PHE A 724 20.91 35.30 11.83
C PHE A 724 22.43 35.48 11.81
N GLU A 725 22.94 36.62 12.29
CA GLU A 725 24.37 36.80 12.49
C GLU A 725 24.88 35.92 13.63
N ASP A 726 24.16 35.87 14.77
CA ASP A 726 24.51 34.96 15.88
C ASP A 726 24.44 33.48 15.47
N MET A 727 23.62 33.17 14.45
CA MET A 727 23.52 31.86 13.80
C MET A 727 24.61 31.62 12.72
N GLY A 728 25.58 32.52 12.56
CA GLY A 728 26.69 32.35 11.64
C GLY A 728 26.33 32.57 10.16
N LEU A 729 25.27 33.32 9.86
CA LEU A 729 24.81 33.56 8.48
C LEU A 729 25.03 35.01 8.01
N ARG A 730 25.80 35.82 8.74
CA ARG A 730 26.09 37.23 8.39
C ARG A 730 26.53 37.40 6.94
N THR A 731 27.55 36.65 6.51
CA THR A 731 28.11 36.77 5.15
C THR A 731 27.13 36.32 4.07
N ALA A 732 26.32 35.30 4.36
CA ALA A 732 25.29 34.82 3.44
C ALA A 732 24.20 35.87 3.24
N PHE A 733 23.71 36.47 4.32
CA PHE A 733 22.73 37.55 4.27
C PHE A 733 23.30 38.77 3.52
N GLN A 734 24.50 39.23 3.88
CA GLN A 734 25.17 40.33 3.17
C GLN A 734 25.34 40.06 1.68
N GLY A 735 25.74 38.83 1.30
CA GLY A 735 25.90 38.44 -0.10
C GLY A 735 24.58 38.30 -0.88
N LEU A 736 23.46 38.13 -0.17
CA LEU A 736 22.10 38.17 -0.72
C LEU A 736 21.48 39.59 -0.64
N GLY A 737 22.25 40.56 -0.16
CA GLY A 737 21.81 41.94 0.07
C GLY A 737 20.79 42.09 1.20
N LEU A 738 20.70 41.13 2.12
CA LEU A 738 19.80 41.15 3.27
C LEU A 738 20.56 41.55 4.54
N ASN A 739 19.89 42.23 5.47
CA ASN A 739 20.41 42.47 6.82
C ASN A 739 20.25 41.21 7.70
N SER A 740 21.26 40.82 8.48
CA SER A 740 21.24 39.60 9.31
C SER A 740 20.75 39.78 10.74
N GLN A 741 20.46 41.01 11.18
CA GLN A 741 20.16 41.36 12.57
C GLN A 741 18.66 41.46 12.84
N SER A 742 18.27 41.33 14.10
CA SER A 742 16.87 41.40 14.53
C SER A 742 16.35 42.82 14.41
N LYS A 743 15.08 43.02 14.03
CA LYS A 743 14.46 44.36 13.97
C LYS A 743 14.43 45.12 15.30
N TYR A 744 14.76 44.44 16.40
CA TYR A 744 14.86 45.00 17.74
C TYR A 744 16.27 45.54 18.07
N ASP A 745 17.25 45.27 17.20
CA ASP A 745 18.56 45.90 17.23
C ASP A 745 18.55 47.19 16.41
N ASP A 746 19.42 48.16 16.74
CA ASP A 746 19.40 49.52 16.19
C ASP A 746 19.43 49.60 14.64
N GLU A 747 19.97 48.57 13.96
CA GLU A 747 20.14 48.50 12.50
C GLU A 747 19.53 47.24 11.86
N GLY A 748 18.73 46.45 12.59
CA GLY A 748 18.23 45.17 12.07
C GLY A 748 16.92 45.26 11.29
N ASN A 749 16.72 44.32 10.35
CA ASN A 749 15.52 44.29 9.48
C ASN A 749 14.75 42.96 9.52
N ASN A 750 15.11 42.01 10.39
CA ASN A 750 14.44 40.72 10.49
C ASN A 750 13.29 40.74 11.50
N ASP A 751 12.09 40.47 11.02
CA ASP A 751 10.88 40.33 11.83
C ASP A 751 10.43 38.88 11.89
N CYS A 752 10.53 38.21 13.04
CA CYS A 752 10.14 36.80 13.15
C CYS A 752 8.74 36.59 13.68
N TYR A 753 8.15 35.54 13.13
CA TYR A 753 6.82 35.07 13.43
C TYR A 753 6.89 33.59 13.77
N SER A 754 6.04 33.18 14.72
CA SER A 754 5.82 31.79 15.10
C SER A 754 4.32 31.57 15.19
N LEU A 755 3.78 30.83 14.22
CA LEU A 755 2.39 30.45 14.21
C LEU A 755 2.25 29.01 14.65
N GLN A 756 1.24 28.76 15.47
CA GLN A 756 0.91 27.46 16.02
C GLN A 756 -0.57 27.17 15.78
N HIS A 757 -0.89 25.98 15.29
CA HIS A 757 -2.28 25.52 15.14
C HIS A 757 -2.72 24.80 16.43
N TYR A 758 -2.64 25.55 17.53
CA TYR A 758 -3.13 25.29 18.88
C TYR A 758 -2.98 26.58 19.71
N ASP A 759 -3.67 26.67 20.83
CA ASP A 759 -3.53 27.77 21.78
C ASP A 759 -2.76 27.28 23.01
N GLU A 760 -1.55 27.81 23.20
CA GLU A 760 -0.64 27.46 24.31
C GLU A 760 -1.18 27.91 25.69
N PHE A 761 -2.19 28.80 25.71
CA PHE A 761 -2.81 29.33 26.93
C PHE A 761 -4.26 28.88 27.11
N TRP A 762 -4.75 27.91 26.32
CA TRP A 762 -6.12 27.43 26.47
C TRP A 762 -6.30 26.69 27.81
N VAL A 763 -7.02 27.28 28.76
CA VAL A 763 -7.31 26.67 30.08
C VAL A 763 -8.74 26.14 30.20
N GLU A 764 -8.94 25.13 31.06
CA GLU A 764 -10.27 24.51 31.31
C GLU A 764 -11.29 25.46 31.96
N ASP A 765 -10.85 26.33 32.88
CA ASP A 765 -11.69 27.35 33.52
C ASP A 765 -11.17 28.76 33.18
N PRO A 766 -11.91 29.56 32.38
CA PRO A 766 -11.53 30.93 32.03
C PRO A 766 -11.41 31.87 33.22
N ASN A 767 -11.95 31.52 34.39
CA ASN A 767 -11.90 32.32 35.61
C ASN A 767 -10.77 31.92 36.57
N ASP A 768 -10.01 30.86 36.25
CA ASP A 768 -8.84 30.44 37.01
C ASP A 768 -7.56 30.85 36.27
N PRO A 769 -6.86 31.93 36.69
CA PRO A 769 -5.65 32.40 36.04
C PRO A 769 -4.46 31.44 36.17
N TYR A 770 -4.58 30.33 36.92
CA TYR A 770 -3.56 29.28 37.09
C TYR A 770 -4.01 27.89 36.62
N GLY A 771 -5.14 27.80 35.90
CA GLY A 771 -5.73 26.54 35.44
C GLY A 771 -4.80 25.70 34.54
N GLN A 772 -5.00 24.38 34.51
CA GLN A 772 -4.26 23.50 33.60
C GLN A 772 -4.62 23.81 32.14
N THR A 773 -3.60 23.91 31.29
CA THR A 773 -3.76 24.06 29.85
C THR A 773 -4.35 22.78 29.24
N ILE A 774 -5.37 22.91 28.41
CA ILE A 774 -5.99 21.82 27.68
C ILE A 774 -4.96 21.23 26.71
N PRO A 775 -4.71 19.90 26.75
CA PRO A 775 -3.83 19.26 25.78
C PRO A 775 -4.25 19.55 24.33
N ILE A 776 -3.29 19.72 23.42
CA ILE A 776 -3.56 20.12 22.02
C ILE A 776 -4.65 19.26 21.36
N LYS A 777 -4.62 17.95 21.58
CA LYS A 777 -5.60 16.99 21.05
C LYS A 777 -7.04 17.18 21.54
N ASP A 778 -7.20 17.88 22.66
CA ASP A 778 -8.47 18.16 23.32
C ASP A 778 -8.94 19.60 23.05
N GLN A 779 -8.10 20.44 22.43
CA GLN A 779 -8.47 21.76 21.95
C GLN A 779 -9.29 21.67 20.67
N LYS A 780 -10.57 22.03 20.77
CA LYS A 780 -11.55 21.91 19.69
C LYS A 780 -12.12 23.26 19.31
N TYR A 781 -12.19 23.55 18.02
CA TYR A 781 -12.73 24.79 17.50
C TYR A 781 -13.79 24.52 16.42
N LYS A 782 -14.65 25.49 16.14
CA LYS A 782 -15.75 25.35 15.17
C LYS A 782 -15.65 26.36 14.06
N VAL A 783 -15.74 25.88 12.82
CA VAL A 783 -15.79 26.70 11.61
C VAL A 783 -16.99 26.28 10.78
N ASP A 784 -17.84 27.24 10.42
CA ASP A 784 -19.02 27.04 9.56
C ASP A 784 -19.92 25.87 10.02
N GLY A 785 -20.08 25.70 11.34
CA GLY A 785 -20.91 24.66 11.96
C GLY A 785 -20.26 23.27 12.09
N LYS A 786 -19.02 23.10 11.62
CA LYS A 786 -18.23 21.88 11.76
C LYS A 786 -17.17 22.05 12.86
N GLU A 787 -17.00 21.02 13.68
CA GLU A 787 -15.97 20.95 14.72
C GLU A 787 -14.65 20.38 14.16
N TYR A 788 -13.55 20.98 14.59
CA TYR A 788 -12.18 20.66 14.24
C TYR A 788 -11.34 20.54 15.52
N ILE A 789 -10.20 19.85 15.42
CA ILE A 789 -9.26 19.67 16.53
C ILE A 789 -7.96 20.41 16.16
N ALA A 790 -7.30 21.04 17.12
CA ALA A 790 -5.98 21.64 16.93
C ALA A 790 -4.95 20.57 16.56
N THR A 791 -3.98 20.88 15.68
CA THR A 791 -3.11 19.87 15.05
C THR A 791 -1.68 19.85 15.56
N SER A 792 -1.28 20.83 16.40
CA SER A 792 0.12 21.09 16.75
C SER A 792 0.98 21.61 15.58
N GLY A 793 0.40 22.03 14.46
CA GLY A 793 1.17 22.54 13.31
C GLY A 793 1.94 23.80 13.69
N VAL A 794 3.18 23.96 13.21
CA VAL A 794 4.05 25.09 13.54
C VAL A 794 4.69 25.68 12.28
N TYR A 795 4.61 27.00 12.14
CA TYR A 795 5.34 27.75 11.12
C TYR A 795 6.13 28.89 11.74
N GLN A 796 7.45 28.76 11.75
CA GLN A 796 8.38 29.78 12.17
C GLN A 796 9.17 30.31 10.98
N PHE A 797 9.21 31.63 10.85
CA PHE A 797 9.88 32.29 9.74
C PHE A 797 10.19 33.75 10.10
N ALA A 798 11.11 34.35 9.37
CA ALA A 798 11.43 35.77 9.44
C ALA A 798 11.10 36.46 8.12
N ILE A 799 10.52 37.65 8.21
CA ILE A 799 10.40 38.59 7.10
C ILE A 799 11.55 39.58 7.23
N ASN A 800 12.39 39.61 6.21
CA ASN A 800 13.43 40.60 6.05
C ASN A 800 12.91 41.70 5.13
N HIS A 801 12.78 42.92 5.65
CA HIS A 801 12.20 44.04 4.90
C HIS A 801 13.01 44.44 3.65
N ASP A 802 14.28 44.05 3.56
CA ASP A 802 15.09 44.26 2.36
C ASP A 802 14.67 43.36 1.20
N GLY A 803 13.84 42.33 1.42
CA GLY A 803 13.24 41.54 0.35
C GLY A 803 13.36 40.03 0.51
N GLY A 804 13.51 39.53 1.75
CA GLY A 804 13.75 38.12 2.05
C GLY A 804 12.68 37.51 2.96
N LEU A 805 12.36 36.23 2.78
CA LEU A 805 11.61 35.44 3.76
C LEU A 805 12.41 34.19 4.12
N ILE A 806 12.72 34.02 5.41
CA ILE A 806 13.59 32.96 5.90
C ILE A 806 12.77 32.02 6.77
N ALA A 807 12.43 30.86 6.24
CA ALA A 807 11.75 29.81 6.99
C ALA A 807 12.72 29.10 7.94
N LYS A 808 12.25 28.73 9.12
CA LYS A 808 13.04 28.09 10.17
C LYS A 808 12.46 26.74 10.57
N ASN A 809 11.28 26.74 11.16
CA ASN A 809 10.58 25.52 11.58
C ASN A 809 9.27 25.39 10.81
N ILE A 810 9.19 24.41 9.92
CA ILE A 810 8.00 24.18 9.09
C ILE A 810 7.45 22.79 9.41
N GLU A 811 6.41 22.77 10.22
CA GLU A 811 5.68 21.56 10.58
C GLU A 811 4.21 21.71 10.18
N SER A 812 3.84 21.18 9.01
CA SER A 812 2.47 21.31 8.51
C SER A 812 1.44 20.64 9.43
N PRO A 813 0.18 21.11 9.46
CA PRO A 813 -0.90 20.45 10.22
C PRO A 813 -0.99 18.95 9.96
N ARG A 814 -0.75 18.52 8.71
CA ARG A 814 -0.79 17.11 8.33
C ARG A 814 0.30 16.28 8.99
N HIS A 815 1.49 16.83 9.15
CA HIS A 815 2.60 16.13 9.80
C HIS A 815 2.53 16.23 11.33
N ALA A 816 2.11 17.37 11.85
CA ALA A 816 2.08 17.63 13.28
C ALA A 816 1.10 16.74 14.06
N VAL A 817 -0.02 16.33 13.43
CA VAL A 817 -1.01 15.44 14.07
C VAL A 817 -0.45 14.07 14.47
N LEU A 818 0.72 13.69 13.96
CA LEU A 818 1.35 12.39 14.24
C LEU A 818 2.05 12.34 15.57
N SER A 819 2.42 13.50 16.09
CA SER A 819 2.97 13.60 17.43
C SER A 819 1.96 13.05 18.44
N LYS A 820 2.43 12.22 19.38
CA LYS A 820 1.62 11.74 20.51
C LYS A 820 1.14 12.89 21.43
N MET A 821 1.78 14.06 21.33
CA MET A 821 1.35 15.29 22.01
C MET A 821 0.16 15.96 21.30
N ALA A 822 -0.03 15.67 20.01
CA ALA A 822 -1.21 15.99 19.21
C ALA A 822 -2.12 14.75 19.10
N TRP A 823 -2.49 14.33 17.89
CA TRP A 823 -3.50 13.27 17.70
C TRP A 823 -2.91 11.86 17.81
N GLY A 824 -1.61 11.70 17.57
CA GLY A 824 -0.95 10.40 17.44
C GLY A 824 -1.46 9.57 16.26
N ARG A 825 -2.07 10.21 15.24
CA ARG A 825 -2.62 9.58 14.04
C ARG A 825 -2.70 10.58 12.88
N SER A 826 -2.70 10.08 11.66
CA SER A 826 -2.96 10.90 10.47
C SER A 826 -4.39 11.44 10.45
N ALA A 827 -4.59 12.58 9.80
CA ALA A 827 -5.89 13.21 9.65
C ALA A 827 -6.73 12.55 8.53
N ASN A 828 -8.00 12.27 8.80
CA ASN A 828 -8.95 11.83 7.76
C ASN A 828 -9.34 13.00 6.84
N PRO A 829 -9.88 12.73 5.64
CA PRO A 829 -10.30 13.79 4.71
C PRO A 829 -11.24 14.81 5.35
N GLY A 830 -10.80 16.07 5.37
CA GLY A 830 -11.53 17.21 5.92
C GLY A 830 -11.40 17.40 7.44
N GLU A 831 -10.57 16.65 8.16
CA GLU A 831 -10.29 16.90 9.58
C GLU A 831 -9.28 18.04 9.81
N LEU A 832 -8.47 18.38 8.81
CA LEU A 832 -7.47 19.46 8.88
C LEU A 832 -8.09 20.86 8.69
N PRO A 833 -7.44 21.93 9.18
CA PRO A 833 -7.81 23.31 8.88
C PRO A 833 -7.77 23.57 7.37
N ALA A 834 -8.53 24.55 6.86
CA ALA A 834 -8.46 24.86 5.43
C ALA A 834 -7.16 25.59 5.02
N ILE A 835 -6.43 26.19 5.96
CA ILE A 835 -5.10 26.77 5.77
C ILE A 835 -4.09 25.72 6.24
N GLU A 836 -3.57 24.91 5.31
CA GLU A 836 -2.65 23.79 5.60
C GLU A 836 -1.22 24.02 5.10
N PHE A 837 -1.00 25.00 4.23
CA PHE A 837 0.26 25.15 3.51
C PHE A 837 1.05 26.36 4.03
N ALA A 838 2.35 26.16 4.24
CA ALA A 838 3.26 27.21 4.66
C ALA A 838 3.27 28.40 3.68
N SER A 839 3.10 28.15 2.37
CA SER A 839 3.07 29.21 1.35
C SER A 839 1.94 30.23 1.57
N ASP A 840 0.75 29.77 1.97
CA ASP A 840 -0.39 30.68 2.24
C ASP A 840 -0.17 31.46 3.54
N VAL A 841 0.42 30.84 4.56
CA VAL A 841 0.77 31.51 5.82
C VAL A 841 1.88 32.53 5.61
N PHE A 842 2.95 32.16 4.90
CA PHE A 842 4.04 33.05 4.55
C PHE A 842 3.55 34.23 3.73
N TRP A 843 2.65 34.00 2.77
CA TRP A 843 2.01 35.06 2.01
C TRP A 843 1.23 36.04 2.91
N ALA A 844 0.43 35.53 3.85
CA ALA A 844 -0.36 36.37 4.76
C ALA A 844 0.49 37.44 5.45
N TYR A 845 1.63 37.02 6.01
CA TYR A 845 2.53 37.91 6.74
C TYR A 845 3.37 38.75 5.78
N TRP A 846 3.79 38.20 4.64
CA TRP A 846 4.50 38.97 3.62
C TRP A 846 3.66 40.15 3.11
N ALA A 847 2.39 39.89 2.78
CA ALA A 847 1.47 40.91 2.30
C ALA A 847 1.10 41.95 3.37
N ARG A 848 1.13 41.54 4.65
CA ARG A 848 0.75 42.35 5.81
C ARG A 848 1.87 43.23 6.33
N ASP A 849 3.05 42.65 6.51
CA ASP A 849 4.14 43.25 7.29
C ASP A 849 5.32 43.68 6.41
N ASN A 850 5.37 43.31 5.12
CA ASN A 850 6.38 43.86 4.21
C ASN A 850 5.85 45.13 3.50
N PRO A 851 6.49 46.30 3.67
CA PRO A 851 6.04 47.55 3.05
C PRO A 851 6.16 47.52 1.51
N ASN A 852 6.98 46.64 0.94
CA ASN A 852 7.16 46.48 -0.50
C ASN A 852 6.94 45.02 -0.90
N ILE A 853 5.66 44.63 -1.00
CA ILE A 853 5.25 43.27 -1.35
C ILE A 853 5.88 42.75 -2.65
N LYS A 854 6.20 43.62 -3.63
CA LYS A 854 6.79 43.23 -4.92
C LYS A 854 8.30 42.96 -4.83
N ASN A 855 8.96 43.41 -3.76
CA ASN A 855 10.37 43.19 -3.51
C ASN A 855 10.63 41.81 -2.87
N PHE A 856 9.93 40.77 -3.33
CA PHE A 856 10.19 39.40 -2.88
C PHE A 856 11.30 38.78 -3.74
N ARG A 857 12.54 38.87 -3.26
CA ARG A 857 13.75 38.50 -4.01
C ARG A 857 14.52 37.31 -3.44
N VAL A 858 14.29 36.94 -2.18
CA VAL A 858 14.96 35.80 -1.55
C VAL A 858 13.96 35.00 -0.72
N TYR A 859 13.94 33.69 -0.94
CA TYR A 859 13.36 32.74 0.01
C TYR A 859 14.48 31.87 0.57
N GLY A 860 14.58 31.75 1.88
CA GLY A 860 15.58 30.93 2.56
C GLY A 860 14.93 29.88 3.46
N ALA A 861 15.61 28.76 3.66
CA ALA A 861 15.32 27.84 4.74
C ALA A 861 16.57 27.60 5.59
N HIS A 862 16.41 27.86 6.88
CA HIS A 862 17.42 27.71 7.91
C HIS A 862 17.36 26.31 8.52
N ASN A 863 18.52 25.67 8.68
CA ASN A 863 18.68 24.35 9.32
C ASN A 863 17.74 23.28 8.74
N VAL A 864 17.97 22.95 7.47
CA VAL A 864 17.19 21.96 6.73
C VAL A 864 17.57 20.55 7.19
N ILE A 865 16.66 19.94 7.95
CA ILE A 865 16.76 18.55 8.43
C ILE A 865 15.84 17.58 7.65
N ASN A 866 15.08 18.10 6.67
CA ASN A 866 14.20 17.27 5.86
C ASN A 866 15.00 16.26 5.01
N THR A 867 14.81 14.96 5.26
CA THR A 867 15.58 13.87 4.64
C THR A 867 15.63 13.96 3.13
N ASP A 868 14.49 14.11 2.45
CA ASP A 868 14.44 14.22 0.98
C ASP A 868 15.26 15.41 0.47
N THR A 869 15.11 16.58 1.09
CA THR A 869 15.86 17.79 0.70
C THR A 869 17.35 17.62 0.94
N SER A 870 17.76 17.05 2.08
CA SER A 870 19.17 16.79 2.41
C SER A 870 19.81 15.80 1.44
N LEU A 871 19.10 14.73 1.07
CA LEU A 871 19.55 13.74 0.07
C LEU A 871 19.71 14.37 -1.32
N LEU A 872 18.79 15.24 -1.72
CA LEU A 872 18.87 15.98 -2.99
C LEU A 872 20.06 16.95 -2.98
N VAL A 873 20.29 17.66 -1.87
CA VAL A 873 21.47 18.53 -1.72
C VAL A 873 22.76 17.72 -1.79
N ALA A 874 22.85 16.59 -1.08
CA ALA A 874 24.02 15.71 -1.14
C ALA A 874 24.28 15.20 -2.56
N ARG A 875 23.22 14.83 -3.30
CA ARG A 875 23.35 14.43 -4.71
C ARG A 875 23.80 15.58 -5.60
N ALA A 876 23.24 16.78 -5.42
CA ALA A 876 23.59 17.97 -6.17
C ALA A 876 25.06 18.36 -5.96
N LEU A 877 25.54 18.34 -4.71
CA LEU A 877 26.95 18.58 -4.39
C LEU A 877 27.85 17.55 -5.05
N LYS A 878 27.49 16.27 -4.97
CA LYS A 878 28.25 15.19 -5.60
C LYS A 878 28.37 15.37 -7.11
N ASN A 879 27.28 15.75 -7.79
CA ASN A 879 27.29 15.96 -9.24
C ASN A 879 28.27 17.06 -9.67
N VAL A 880 28.45 18.09 -8.84
CA VAL A 880 29.40 19.20 -9.10
C VAL A 880 30.80 18.96 -8.50
N GLY A 881 31.09 17.74 -8.05
CA GLY A 881 32.39 17.37 -7.50
C GLY A 881 32.67 17.90 -6.09
N SER A 882 31.63 18.31 -5.36
CA SER A 882 31.69 18.77 -3.98
C SER A 882 31.25 17.66 -3.02
N SER A 883 31.99 17.45 -1.94
CA SER A 883 31.71 16.40 -0.95
C SER A 883 31.46 16.93 0.45
N LYS A 884 31.25 18.25 0.61
CA LYS A 884 30.98 18.89 1.90
C LYS A 884 30.25 20.21 1.71
N LEU A 885 29.53 20.64 2.74
CA LEU A 885 28.98 21.99 2.79
C LEU A 885 30.11 23.02 2.93
N SER A 886 29.93 24.16 2.27
CA SER A 886 30.82 25.32 2.34
C SER A 886 30.09 26.50 2.96
N THR A 887 30.83 27.35 3.66
CA THR A 887 30.35 28.68 4.06
C THR A 887 30.11 29.53 2.80
N TRP A 888 29.48 30.69 2.95
CA TRP A 888 29.26 31.63 1.83
C TRP A 888 30.56 31.86 1.01
N PRO A 889 30.54 31.85 -0.34
CA PRO A 889 29.39 31.89 -1.25
C PRO A 889 28.63 30.57 -1.45
N GLY A 890 29.03 29.50 -0.76
CA GLY A 890 28.34 28.21 -0.83
C GLY A 890 28.54 27.47 -2.15
N ASN A 891 27.65 26.51 -2.39
CA ASN A 891 27.49 25.85 -3.68
C ASN A 891 26.29 26.47 -4.39
N VAL A 892 26.50 26.92 -5.62
CA VAL A 892 25.51 27.68 -6.38
C VAL A 892 25.05 26.86 -7.58
N PHE A 893 23.75 26.64 -7.68
CA PHE A 893 23.08 25.98 -8.80
C PHE A 893 22.24 27.02 -9.55
N ASN A 894 22.51 27.20 -10.83
CA ASN A 894 21.84 28.19 -11.67
C ASN A 894 20.77 27.53 -12.54
N ILE A 895 19.85 28.35 -13.05
CA ILE A 895 18.82 27.91 -13.99
C ILE A 895 19.41 27.05 -15.12
N ARG A 896 18.70 25.96 -15.49
CA ARG A 896 19.05 24.96 -16.53
C ARG A 896 19.96 23.81 -16.10
N SER A 897 20.41 23.76 -14.84
CA SER A 897 21.07 22.55 -14.32
C SER A 897 20.03 21.58 -13.74
N GLU A 898 20.31 20.26 -13.81
CA GLU A 898 19.45 19.25 -13.19
C GLU A 898 19.38 19.44 -11.67
N GLU A 899 20.50 19.81 -11.06
CA GLU A 899 20.60 20.08 -9.62
C GLU A 899 19.68 21.22 -9.20
N PHE A 900 19.69 22.31 -9.98
CA PHE A 900 18.78 23.42 -9.79
C PHE A 900 17.33 22.93 -9.84
N THR A 901 16.94 22.23 -10.91
CA THR A 901 15.56 21.73 -11.06
C THR A 901 15.15 20.82 -9.90
N ALA A 902 16.01 19.87 -9.50
CA ALA A 902 15.72 18.96 -8.39
C ALA A 902 15.52 19.70 -7.06
N LEU A 903 16.33 20.73 -6.79
CA LEU A 903 16.22 21.55 -5.58
C LEU A 903 14.98 22.44 -5.59
N ILE A 904 14.51 22.91 -6.75
CA ILE A 904 13.19 23.57 -6.88
C ILE A 904 12.06 22.58 -6.58
N GLY A 905 12.20 21.32 -7.02
CA GLY A 905 11.21 20.27 -6.75
C GLY A 905 11.11 19.86 -5.28
N SER A 906 12.19 20.05 -4.50
CA SER A 906 12.25 19.67 -3.08
C SER A 906 11.09 20.26 -2.26
N PRO A 907 10.73 19.68 -1.10
CA PRO A 907 9.72 20.25 -0.20
C PRO A 907 9.94 21.74 0.10
N ILE A 908 11.19 22.17 0.30
CA ILE A 908 11.55 23.55 0.57
C ILE A 908 11.38 24.43 -0.68
N GLY A 909 11.92 24.01 -1.83
CA GLY A 909 11.83 24.76 -3.08
C GLY A 909 10.39 24.90 -3.58
N ALA A 910 9.57 23.86 -3.40
CA ALA A 910 8.17 23.85 -3.80
C ALA A 910 7.33 24.85 -2.99
N THR A 911 7.67 25.10 -1.73
CA THR A 911 6.99 26.11 -0.91
C THR A 911 7.14 27.51 -1.52
N ALA A 912 8.35 27.88 -1.92
CA ALA A 912 8.62 29.13 -2.61
C ALA A 912 7.94 29.18 -3.97
N GLY A 913 8.08 28.12 -4.77
CA GLY A 913 7.53 28.08 -6.12
C GLY A 913 6.00 28.19 -6.16
N HIS A 914 5.31 27.54 -5.22
CA HIS A 914 3.86 27.67 -5.09
C HIS A 914 3.42 29.06 -4.61
N LEU A 915 4.15 29.69 -3.68
CA LEU A 915 3.88 31.08 -3.28
C LEU A 915 3.97 32.02 -4.49
N LEU A 916 5.06 31.91 -5.26
CA LEU A 916 5.26 32.72 -6.47
C LEU A 916 4.19 32.45 -7.55
N ALA A 917 3.75 31.19 -7.68
CA ALA A 917 2.72 30.83 -8.64
C ALA A 917 1.32 31.30 -8.23
N ALA A 918 1.00 31.28 -6.93
CA ALA A 918 -0.34 31.54 -6.43
C ALA A 918 -0.62 33.03 -6.15
N HIS A 919 0.40 33.87 -6.07
CA HIS A 919 0.30 35.31 -5.75
C HIS A 919 0.87 36.21 -6.85
N LYS A 920 0.78 35.76 -8.12
CA LYS A 920 1.26 36.50 -9.30
C LYS A 920 0.59 37.85 -9.49
N ALA A 921 -0.68 37.98 -9.10
CA ALA A 921 -1.43 39.22 -9.26
C ALA A 921 -0.83 40.35 -8.41
N GLU A 922 -0.30 40.00 -7.24
CA GLU A 922 0.27 40.91 -6.27
C GLU A 922 1.79 41.08 -6.46
N LEU A 923 2.51 39.97 -6.66
CA LEU A 923 3.97 39.94 -6.80
C LEU A 923 4.46 40.35 -8.19
N GLY A 924 3.63 40.16 -9.22
CA GLY A 924 4.11 40.02 -10.60
C GLY A 924 4.55 38.58 -10.89
N ILE A 925 4.89 38.31 -12.15
CA ILE A 925 5.36 36.98 -12.58
C ILE A 925 6.84 36.89 -12.26
N LYS A 926 7.18 36.13 -11.23
CA LYS A 926 8.55 35.92 -10.76
C LYS A 926 8.95 34.45 -10.89
N ARG A 927 10.25 34.22 -11.02
CA ARG A 927 10.86 32.88 -11.02
C ARG A 927 12.07 32.83 -10.10
N ILE A 928 12.40 31.63 -9.65
CA ILE A 928 13.68 31.38 -9.01
C ILE A 928 14.74 31.28 -10.12
N THR A 929 15.88 31.95 -9.96
CA THR A 929 16.99 31.95 -10.93
C THR A 929 18.24 31.23 -10.41
N ARG A 930 18.37 31.14 -9.08
CA ARG A 930 19.55 30.59 -8.42
C ARG A 930 19.20 29.93 -7.09
N VAL A 931 19.80 28.78 -6.82
CA VAL A 931 19.77 28.09 -5.53
C VAL A 931 21.17 28.07 -4.94
N THR A 932 21.32 28.59 -3.72
CA THR A 932 22.59 28.66 -3.01
C THR A 932 22.51 27.83 -1.74
N VAL A 933 23.36 26.81 -1.64
CA VAL A 933 23.47 25.94 -0.47
C VAL A 933 24.71 26.33 0.33
N VAL A 934 24.54 26.61 1.62
CA VAL A 934 25.64 26.98 2.53
C VAL A 934 25.53 26.21 3.84
N LYS A 935 26.65 26.16 4.56
CA LYS A 935 26.64 25.99 6.01
C LYS A 935 26.90 27.30 6.74
N ASN A 936 26.52 27.35 8.00
CA ASN A 936 26.84 28.45 8.90
C ASN A 936 28.36 28.62 9.09
N GLU A 937 28.74 29.86 9.38
CA GLU A 937 30.05 30.24 9.89
C GLU A 937 30.11 30.06 11.41
N LYS A 938 31.26 30.39 12.01
CA LYS A 938 31.36 30.45 13.46
C LYS A 938 30.52 31.63 13.98
N SER A 939 29.72 31.37 15.01
CA SER A 939 28.99 32.42 15.70
C SER A 939 29.97 33.49 16.24
N PRO A 940 29.66 34.78 16.08
CA PRO A 940 30.41 35.85 16.74
C PRO A 940 30.34 35.75 18.28
N ASN A 941 29.28 35.13 18.81
CA ASN A 941 29.16 34.83 20.22
C ASN A 941 29.99 33.59 20.58
N LYS A 942 31.16 33.82 21.17
CA LYS A 942 32.12 32.76 21.57
C LYS A 942 31.54 31.72 22.54
N LYS A 943 30.40 31.97 23.18
CA LYS A 943 29.71 30.99 24.05
C LYS A 943 28.84 30.01 23.27
N ARG A 944 28.51 30.29 22.01
CA ARG A 944 27.64 29.48 21.16
C ARG A 944 28.48 28.64 20.19
N ARG A 945 28.50 27.32 20.38
CA ARG A 945 29.04 26.39 19.39
C ARG A 945 27.92 26.00 18.44
N LEU A 946 28.11 26.25 17.14
CA LEU A 946 27.19 25.85 16.08
C LEU A 946 27.71 24.55 15.43
N SER A 947 26.80 23.66 15.04
CA SER A 947 27.04 22.53 14.14
C SER A 947 27.26 23.00 12.70
N ASP A 948 27.63 22.11 11.77
CA ASP A 948 27.68 22.42 10.32
C ASP A 948 26.27 22.23 9.72
N ASP A 949 25.36 23.16 10.01
CA ASP A 949 23.94 23.07 9.62
C ASP A 949 23.75 23.35 8.13
N LEU A 950 22.79 22.68 7.49
CA LEU A 950 22.44 22.89 6.08
C LEU A 950 21.46 24.06 5.93
N HIS A 951 21.83 25.08 5.15
CA HIS A 951 20.94 26.19 4.77
C HIS A 951 20.83 26.29 3.24
N ILE A 952 19.65 26.68 2.77
CA ILE A 952 19.36 26.83 1.34
C ILE A 952 18.66 28.16 1.07
N PHE A 953 19.11 28.87 0.05
CA PHE A 953 18.58 30.17 -0.37
C PHE A 953 18.21 30.14 -1.86
N PHE A 954 17.02 30.62 -2.18
CA PHE A 954 16.47 30.72 -3.53
C PHE A 954 16.42 32.20 -3.91
N SER A 955 17.22 32.61 -4.90
CA SER A 955 17.18 33.97 -5.46
C SER A 955 16.04 34.06 -6.49
N ILE A 956 15.25 35.11 -6.40
CA ILE A 956 14.00 35.30 -7.15
C ILE A 956 14.08 36.60 -7.95
N GLU A 957 13.73 36.52 -9.24
CA GLU A 957 13.74 37.64 -10.17
C GLU A 957 12.41 37.70 -10.95
N ASP A 958 12.11 38.86 -11.55
CA ASP A 958 10.99 39.00 -12.47
C ASP A 958 11.24 38.20 -13.75
N VAL A 959 10.19 37.56 -14.27
CA VAL A 959 10.24 36.90 -15.57
C VAL A 959 10.17 37.98 -16.65
N PRO A 960 11.16 38.08 -17.57
CA PRO A 960 11.12 39.04 -18.66
C PRO A 960 9.81 38.88 -19.47
N SER A 961 9.20 39.98 -19.90
CA SER A 961 7.89 39.95 -20.56
C SER A 961 7.83 39.06 -21.81
N GLY A 962 8.96 38.84 -22.49
CA GLY A 962 9.08 37.94 -23.64
C GLY A 962 9.27 36.45 -23.30
N GLU A 963 9.50 36.12 -22.03
CA GLU A 963 9.65 34.74 -21.52
C GLU A 963 8.40 34.26 -20.76
N VAL A 964 7.44 35.14 -20.51
CA VAL A 964 6.17 34.81 -19.86
C VAL A 964 5.35 33.88 -20.76
N THR A 965 5.03 32.69 -20.26
CA THR A 965 4.29 31.68 -21.03
C THR A 965 2.77 31.97 -21.02
N GLN A 966 2.14 32.03 -22.19
CA GLN A 966 0.71 32.29 -22.35
C GLN A 966 -0.15 31.00 -22.31
N PRO A 967 -1.47 31.10 -22.04
CA PRO A 967 -2.37 29.95 -22.08
C PRO A 967 -2.37 29.27 -23.47
N GLY A 968 -2.03 27.98 -23.54
CA GLY A 968 -2.12 27.17 -24.76
C GLY A 968 -0.95 27.30 -25.76
N GLU A 969 0.11 28.05 -25.45
CA GLU A 969 1.30 28.08 -26.32
C GLU A 969 2.06 26.75 -26.33
N GLN A 970 2.45 26.29 -27.53
CA GLN A 970 3.18 25.03 -27.74
C GLN A 970 4.53 24.93 -27.01
N ALA A 971 5.07 26.04 -26.48
CA ALA A 971 6.24 26.01 -25.59
C ALA A 971 5.91 25.38 -24.22
N ALA A 972 4.68 25.56 -23.72
CA ALA A 972 4.15 24.83 -22.57
C ALA A 972 3.85 23.36 -22.90
N ALA A 973 3.47 23.06 -24.16
CA ALA A 973 3.20 21.70 -24.63
C ALA A 973 4.48 20.89 -24.96
N LYS A 974 5.58 21.54 -25.36
CA LYS A 974 6.86 20.85 -25.65
C LYS A 974 7.64 20.43 -24.40
N ARG A 975 7.25 20.93 -23.22
CA ARG A 975 7.71 20.45 -21.90
C ARG A 975 6.66 19.58 -21.20
N GLU A 976 5.70 19.00 -21.93
CA GLU A 976 5.01 17.77 -21.49
C GLU A 976 6.01 16.59 -21.51
N VAL A 977 6.99 16.62 -20.62
CA VAL A 977 7.70 15.40 -20.21
C VAL A 977 6.85 14.81 -19.10
N GLY A 978 6.34 13.61 -19.38
CA GLY A 978 5.25 12.99 -18.66
C GLY A 978 5.42 13.01 -17.15
N GLY A 979 4.30 13.21 -16.47
CA GLY A 979 4.23 12.73 -15.10
C GLY A 979 3.66 13.67 -14.06
N MET A 980 2.96 14.76 -14.35
CA MET A 980 2.29 15.55 -13.30
C MET A 980 0.94 16.09 -13.76
N ASP A 981 -0.05 15.90 -12.90
CA ASP A 981 -1.45 16.30 -13.05
C ASP A 981 -1.83 17.02 -11.77
N SER A 982 -1.88 18.34 -11.81
CA SER A 982 -2.60 19.04 -10.76
C SER A 982 -4.06 19.13 -11.16
N ARG A 983 -4.95 18.87 -10.21
CA ARG A 983 -6.41 18.96 -10.40
C ARG A 983 -7.02 19.66 -9.20
N ILE A 984 -8.07 20.43 -9.46
CA ILE A 984 -8.99 20.83 -8.40
C ILE A 984 -9.80 19.60 -7.98
N ALA A 985 -9.56 19.12 -6.76
CA ALA A 985 -10.27 17.98 -6.20
C ALA A 985 -11.71 18.33 -5.83
N SER A 986 -11.99 19.58 -5.44
CA SER A 986 -13.36 20.08 -5.30
C SER A 986 -13.44 21.60 -5.33
N VAL A 987 -14.54 22.12 -5.89
CA VAL A 987 -14.98 23.51 -5.75
C VAL A 987 -16.26 23.50 -4.92
N ARG A 988 -16.29 24.18 -3.78
CA ARG A 988 -17.51 24.37 -2.97
C ARG A 988 -17.79 25.86 -2.80
N ASN A 989 -19.07 26.21 -2.63
CA ASN A 989 -19.55 27.59 -2.47
C ASN A 989 -19.09 28.55 -3.58
N TRP A 990 -19.53 28.30 -4.81
CA TRP A 990 -19.45 29.27 -5.92
C TRP A 990 -18.05 29.88 -6.13
N GLY A 991 -16.99 29.05 -6.04
CA GLY A 991 -15.61 29.46 -6.34
C GLY A 991 -14.78 29.96 -5.15
N LYS A 992 -15.33 30.01 -3.93
CA LYS A 992 -14.59 30.49 -2.74
C LYS A 992 -13.73 29.43 -2.05
N ASN A 993 -14.00 28.14 -2.26
CA ASN A 993 -13.21 27.04 -1.69
C ASN A 993 -12.68 26.14 -2.80
N VAL A 994 -11.40 26.28 -3.12
CA VAL A 994 -10.65 25.46 -4.08
C VAL A 994 -9.67 24.59 -3.31
N VAL A 995 -9.79 23.26 -3.45
CA VAL A 995 -8.83 22.29 -2.93
C VAL A 995 -8.00 21.76 -4.09
N ARG A 996 -6.68 22.02 -4.08
CA ARG A 996 -5.77 21.57 -5.12
C ARG A 996 -5.00 20.33 -4.70
N VAL A 997 -4.84 19.39 -5.62
CA VAL A 997 -4.08 18.17 -5.41
C VAL A 997 -3.09 18.02 -6.56
N HIS A 998 -1.80 18.09 -6.25
CA HIS A 998 -0.74 17.84 -7.20
C HIS A 998 -0.44 16.34 -7.24
N THR A 999 -0.67 15.72 -8.39
CA THR A 999 -0.54 14.28 -8.58
C THR A 999 0.51 13.99 -9.62
N LEU A 1000 1.63 13.34 -9.26
CA LEU A 1000 2.51 12.78 -10.29
C LEU A 1000 1.74 11.72 -11.11
N MET A 1001 1.63 11.90 -12.43
CA MET A 1001 1.32 10.82 -13.37
C MET A 1001 2.55 9.89 -13.45
N ALA A 1002 2.29 8.59 -13.62
CA ALA A 1002 3.34 7.59 -13.83
C ALA A 1002 3.51 7.31 -15.32
#